data_AF-A0A3D2GL54-F1
#
_entry.id   AF-A0A3D2GL54-F1
#
_cell.length_a   1.000
_cell.length_b   1.000
_cell.length_c   1.000
_cell.angle_alpha   90.00
_cell.angle_beta   90.00
_cell.angle_gamma   90.00
#
_symmetry.space_group_name_H-M   'P 1'
#
loop_
_entity.id
_entity.type
_entity.pdbx_description
1 polymer ?
#
loop_
_entity_poly.entity_id
_entity_poly.type
_entity_poly.pdbx_seq_one_letter_code
_entity_poly.pdbx_strand_id
1 'polypeptide(L)'
;IRDGYVKDPWVGTEADVDFSQWKEDSIDTDARKLQLAAYFHERAKVALKEFARENNKPEVKPVMLVVAKDTAHAGALRALIDSDDFRGGAYKGKVIEVHTKTKGEEADETIEKLLSLEHPDNIVEIVIHVNMLKEGWDVANIYTIAPIRSSASEILTEQTIGRGLRLPYGERTGNKNVDRVMIVAHDNYAKVVEGARKSQLIQPTNIESVSSEDTKIVKEIVEVPSAFVAGIQEQIRSNPAIMNDIEAQAAKKVAPLITEDTPEDVRLATIKAKTDESVEILSKQLASGASFLDYHQHRKDEPRPMEPLGEGTLWGSLSEPAKRGLEEVRRVSGQSMEARNIPVPRLMLTPHYGELIIKDFDLDTKKMSRYATEASILEERLQGSEEKDLFGNVQQGARETELTKVSSLGEGRKQSPANTIIAALTDYPLVDYESEQKELLLKLASQTVAHYKSFVSDEKALKMMVENNFRQIAGEIYDQILERKKYVSDGYLESGIREPNPYLEQYNISLVLGEKPVTLESQLDQFPREKVYAWFKKACHSMYRFDSSFEGRLAYLLDKDSSVEDWLRPAPNQFEGLYWRDASGDSQNRYEPDFVVEFKNEIVMVEVKPGEEAGDPDVREKKKTAEKYCELVSKNIGNYGIVKPWRYVIVPTEKICLSATIGGLLASHGSLSKTETDKSDLFFSDVIPDEQITSAQRNITHVPIYSLQAVATSFVEQRAPDTIGWKPLAGIFKLNPKMFIAQVVGKSMEPTIKDGSWCLFRPDQGGSRNGKIVLVESRKVSDPETRKNYTIKRYHSEKEDLGNGQWRHRKIILSPDNKQFPDIVLENVREDDFHVVAEFVEVLDK
;
A
#
# COMPACT_ATOMS: atom_id res chain seq x y z
N ILE A 1 4.90 -24.55 -16.40
CA ILE A 1 5.50 -23.30 -15.85
C ILE A 1 4.98 -22.08 -16.62
N ARG A 2 5.21 -21.97 -17.94
CA ARG A 2 4.75 -20.81 -18.75
C ARG A 2 3.24 -20.59 -18.76
N ASP A 3 2.47 -21.66 -18.62
CA ASP A 3 0.99 -21.60 -18.62
C ASP A 3 0.40 -21.27 -17.24
N GLY A 4 1.22 -20.98 -16.23
CA GLY A 4 0.76 -20.48 -14.93
C GLY A 4 0.34 -21.52 -13.88
N TYR A 5 0.29 -22.82 -14.20
CA TYR A 5 -0.25 -23.87 -13.32
C TYR A 5 0.68 -24.42 -12.23
N VAL A 6 1.89 -23.87 -12.10
CA VAL A 6 2.89 -24.30 -11.10
C VAL A 6 3.64 -23.08 -10.57
N LYS A 7 4.19 -23.21 -9.35
CA LYS A 7 5.12 -22.24 -8.76
C LYS A 7 6.31 -22.00 -9.70
N ASP A 8 6.83 -20.79 -9.67
CA ASP A 8 8.07 -20.44 -10.35
C ASP A 8 9.28 -20.86 -9.52
N PRO A 9 10.23 -21.63 -10.07
CA PRO A 9 11.50 -21.87 -9.40
C PRO A 9 12.38 -20.63 -9.47
N TRP A 10 12.90 -20.22 -8.32
CA TRP A 10 13.83 -19.10 -8.14
C TRP A 10 15.13 -19.58 -7.51
N VAL A 11 16.22 -18.92 -7.84
CA VAL A 11 17.51 -19.15 -7.18
C VAL A 11 17.89 -17.94 -6.33
N GLY A 12 18.18 -18.19 -5.05
CA GLY A 12 18.59 -17.18 -4.08
C GLY A 12 20.07 -17.33 -3.72
N THR A 13 20.83 -16.25 -3.74
CA THR A 13 22.26 -16.26 -3.41
C THR A 13 22.69 -14.93 -2.76
N GLU A 14 23.89 -14.87 -2.16
CA GLU A 14 24.44 -13.63 -1.58
C GLU A 14 25.27 -12.87 -2.62
N ALA A 15 25.06 -11.55 -2.74
CA ALA A 15 25.67 -10.73 -3.80
C ALA A 15 27.21 -10.64 -3.73
N ASP A 16 27.79 -10.66 -2.52
CA ASP A 16 29.19 -10.30 -2.27
C ASP A 16 30.04 -11.43 -1.68
N VAL A 17 29.56 -12.67 -1.75
CA VAL A 17 30.10 -13.77 -0.94
C VAL A 17 30.45 -14.95 -1.82
N ASP A 18 31.75 -15.19 -1.94
CA ASP A 18 32.26 -16.40 -2.55
C ASP A 18 32.49 -17.46 -1.47
N PHE A 19 31.53 -18.37 -1.31
CA PHE A 19 31.63 -19.48 -0.36
C PHE A 19 32.80 -20.43 -0.70
N SER A 20 33.40 -20.37 -1.89
CA SER A 20 34.59 -21.14 -2.23
C SER A 20 35.85 -20.68 -1.50
N GLN A 21 35.82 -19.51 -0.85
CA GLN A 21 36.89 -19.02 0.02
C GLN A 21 36.85 -19.64 1.43
N TRP A 22 35.79 -20.37 1.76
CA TRP A 22 35.53 -20.96 3.07
C TRP A 22 35.74 -22.48 3.01
N LYS A 23 36.05 -23.09 4.16
CA LYS A 23 36.22 -24.55 4.22
C LYS A 23 34.89 -25.23 3.90
N GLU A 24 34.90 -26.06 2.86
CA GLU A 24 33.71 -26.68 2.26
C GLU A 24 32.93 -27.61 3.23
N ASP A 25 33.60 -28.16 4.24
CA ASP A 25 33.04 -29.04 5.28
C ASP A 25 33.09 -28.40 6.70
N SER A 26 33.11 -27.07 6.82
CA SER A 26 33.05 -26.39 8.12
C SER A 26 31.61 -26.09 8.53
N ILE A 27 31.30 -26.34 9.81
CA ILE A 27 30.01 -26.00 10.42
C ILE A 27 29.67 -24.51 10.34
N ASP A 28 30.68 -23.63 10.31
CA ASP A 28 30.50 -22.18 10.18
C ASP A 28 30.01 -21.81 8.77
N THR A 29 30.52 -22.51 7.75
CA THR A 29 30.07 -22.36 6.36
C THR A 29 28.62 -22.82 6.25
N ASP A 30 28.27 -23.96 6.86
CA ASP A 30 26.92 -24.51 6.81
C ASP A 30 25.92 -23.66 7.60
N ALA A 31 26.33 -23.05 8.72
CA ALA A 31 25.53 -22.07 9.44
C ALA A 31 25.18 -20.86 8.58
N ARG A 32 26.13 -20.36 7.79
CA ARG A 32 25.88 -19.25 6.87
C ARG A 32 24.93 -19.64 5.72
N LYS A 33 25.12 -20.82 5.14
CA LYS A 33 24.22 -21.38 4.12
C LYS A 33 22.78 -21.49 4.65
N LEU A 34 22.62 -21.98 5.88
CA LEU A 34 21.33 -22.11 6.56
C LEU A 34 20.72 -20.76 6.95
N GLN A 35 21.52 -19.77 7.33
CA GLN A 35 21.05 -18.41 7.57
C GLN A 35 20.41 -17.82 6.31
N LEU A 36 21.07 -17.94 5.15
CA LEU A 36 20.50 -17.49 3.87
C LEU A 36 19.20 -18.24 3.53
N ALA A 37 19.15 -19.55 3.77
CA ALA A 37 17.94 -20.34 3.54
C ALA A 37 16.78 -19.90 4.45
N ALA A 38 17.05 -19.74 5.75
CA ALA A 38 16.07 -19.27 6.71
C ALA A 38 15.52 -17.88 6.34
N TYR A 39 16.35 -16.98 5.80
CA TYR A 39 15.90 -15.66 5.34
C TYR A 39 14.83 -15.76 4.24
N PHE A 40 15.06 -16.59 3.22
CA PHE A 40 14.07 -16.78 2.16
C PHE A 40 12.84 -17.53 2.64
N HIS A 41 13.02 -18.48 3.55
CA HIS A 41 11.93 -19.22 4.18
C HIS A 41 11.00 -18.31 4.99
N GLU A 42 11.56 -17.42 5.81
CA GLU A 42 10.82 -16.42 6.59
C GLU A 42 10.05 -15.46 5.70
N ARG A 43 10.63 -15.03 4.57
CA ARG A 43 9.93 -14.19 3.59
C ARG A 43 8.75 -14.90 2.93
N ALA A 44 8.90 -16.19 2.61
CA ALA A 44 7.79 -16.99 2.09
C ALA A 44 6.70 -17.15 3.16
N LYS A 45 7.08 -17.40 4.41
CA LYS A 45 6.15 -17.50 5.55
C LYS A 45 5.35 -16.23 5.76
N VAL A 46 6.01 -15.07 5.74
CA VAL A 46 5.35 -13.77 5.83
C VAL A 46 4.37 -13.59 4.67
N ALA A 47 4.83 -13.76 3.43
CA ALA A 47 3.98 -13.53 2.26
C ALA A 47 2.77 -14.49 2.18
N LEU A 48 2.94 -15.76 2.57
CA LEU A 48 1.84 -16.73 2.60
C LEU A 48 0.79 -16.37 3.64
N LYS A 49 1.23 -15.95 4.83
CA LYS A 49 0.34 -15.54 5.91
C LYS A 49 -0.37 -14.23 5.56
N GLU A 50 0.32 -13.25 4.97
CA GLU A 50 -0.29 -12.02 4.44
C GLU A 50 -1.35 -12.35 3.38
N PHE A 51 -0.99 -13.13 2.35
CA PHE A 51 -1.91 -13.45 1.26
C PHE A 51 -3.13 -14.26 1.70
N ALA A 52 -2.94 -15.28 2.54
CA ALA A 52 -4.03 -16.10 3.07
C ALA A 52 -5.07 -15.22 3.78
N ARG A 53 -4.61 -14.23 4.55
CA ARG A 53 -5.47 -13.31 5.32
C ARG A 53 -6.14 -12.26 4.45
N GLU A 54 -5.38 -11.63 3.55
CA GLU A 54 -5.90 -10.64 2.61
C GLU A 54 -6.92 -11.22 1.64
N ASN A 55 -6.91 -12.53 1.40
CA ASN A 55 -7.82 -13.18 0.46
C ASN A 55 -8.76 -14.20 1.10
N ASN A 56 -8.81 -14.25 2.44
CA ASN A 56 -9.64 -15.17 3.21
C ASN A 56 -9.50 -16.64 2.76
N LYS A 57 -8.26 -17.06 2.48
CA LYS A 57 -7.88 -18.42 2.09
C LYS A 57 -7.27 -19.14 3.30
N PRO A 58 -7.27 -20.48 3.33
CA PRO A 58 -6.62 -21.25 4.40
C PRO A 58 -5.14 -20.90 4.52
N GLU A 59 -4.62 -20.80 5.75
CA GLU A 59 -3.20 -20.52 5.97
C GLU A 59 -2.34 -21.70 5.49
N VAL A 60 -1.34 -21.38 4.67
CA VAL A 60 -0.41 -22.36 4.11
C VAL A 60 0.91 -22.24 4.86
N LYS A 61 1.24 -23.28 5.62
CA LYS A 61 2.49 -23.34 6.37
C LYS A 61 3.65 -23.74 5.43
N PRO A 62 4.64 -22.88 5.16
CA PRO A 62 5.77 -23.28 4.33
C PRO A 62 6.70 -24.26 5.07
N VAL A 63 7.38 -25.11 4.31
CA VAL A 63 8.39 -26.05 4.78
C VAL A 63 9.74 -25.74 4.12
N MET A 64 10.80 -25.74 4.92
CA MET A 64 12.19 -25.69 4.44
C MET A 64 12.78 -27.10 4.36
N LEU A 65 13.29 -27.47 3.19
CA LEU A 65 13.95 -28.74 2.95
C LEU A 65 15.48 -28.53 2.95
N VAL A 66 16.18 -29.17 3.88
CA VAL A 66 17.64 -29.12 3.99
C VAL A 66 18.24 -30.44 3.50
N VAL A 67 19.14 -30.36 2.52
CA VAL A 67 19.79 -31.55 1.94
C VAL A 67 21.16 -31.74 2.57
N ALA A 68 21.28 -32.74 3.44
CA ALA A 68 22.52 -33.08 4.15
C ALA A 68 23.39 -34.10 3.39
N LYS A 69 24.68 -34.18 3.76
CA LYS A 69 25.68 -35.07 3.13
C LYS A 69 25.50 -36.54 3.55
N ASP A 70 25.40 -36.75 4.85
CA ASP A 70 25.26 -38.05 5.50
C ASP A 70 24.50 -37.87 6.84
N THR A 71 24.21 -38.99 7.50
CA THR A 71 23.42 -39.00 8.74
C THR A 71 24.11 -38.29 9.90
N ALA A 72 25.45 -38.28 9.95
CA ALA A 72 26.18 -37.57 11.00
C ALA A 72 26.11 -36.06 10.77
N HIS A 73 26.24 -35.63 9.52
CA HIS A 73 26.06 -34.24 9.12
C HIS A 73 24.63 -33.75 9.38
N ALA A 74 23.61 -34.55 9.08
CA ALA A 74 22.22 -34.20 9.37
C ALA A 74 21.98 -33.94 10.87
N GLY A 75 22.53 -34.79 11.74
CA GLY A 75 22.48 -34.57 13.19
C GLY A 75 23.21 -33.28 13.62
N ALA A 76 24.34 -32.95 13.00
CA ALA A 76 25.07 -31.71 13.27
C ALA A 76 24.27 -30.46 12.83
N LEU A 77 23.64 -30.50 11.66
CA LEU A 77 22.76 -29.42 11.18
C LEU A 77 21.53 -29.27 12.06
N ARG A 78 20.95 -30.38 12.53
CA ARG A 78 19.85 -30.35 13.51
C ARG A 78 20.26 -29.63 14.78
N ALA A 79 21.39 -30.02 15.38
CA ALA A 79 21.89 -29.39 16.60
C ALA A 79 22.15 -27.88 16.43
N LEU A 80 22.61 -27.48 15.24
CA LEU A 80 22.81 -26.07 14.92
C LEU A 80 21.49 -25.30 14.81
N ILE A 81 20.50 -25.85 14.09
CA ILE A 81 19.18 -25.20 13.91
C ILE A 81 18.39 -25.18 15.23
N ASP A 82 18.55 -26.20 16.07
CA ASP A 82 17.95 -26.30 17.41
C ASP A 82 18.67 -25.44 18.47
N SER A 83 19.71 -24.69 18.10
CA SER A 83 20.44 -23.81 19.03
C SER A 83 19.82 -22.41 19.14
N ASP A 84 20.01 -21.76 20.30
CA ASP A 84 19.56 -20.38 20.50
C ASP A 84 20.35 -19.37 19.63
N ASP A 85 21.55 -19.74 19.19
CA ASP A 85 22.40 -18.94 18.30
C ASP A 85 21.85 -18.88 16.85
N PHE A 86 21.04 -19.87 16.45
CA PHE A 86 20.40 -19.88 15.14
C PHE A 86 19.06 -19.15 15.19
N ARG A 87 19.01 -17.96 14.56
CA ARG A 87 17.78 -17.14 14.45
C ARG A 87 17.12 -16.86 15.81
N GLY A 88 17.91 -16.75 16.88
CA GLY A 88 17.40 -16.50 18.23
C GLY A 88 16.57 -17.65 18.80
N GLY A 89 16.79 -18.89 18.35
CA GLY A 89 16.07 -20.07 18.80
C GLY A 89 14.68 -20.26 18.17
N ALA A 90 14.32 -19.49 17.13
CA ALA A 90 12.99 -19.52 16.51
C ALA A 90 12.56 -20.88 15.94
N TYR A 91 13.53 -21.75 15.62
CA TYR A 91 13.33 -23.08 15.04
C TYR A 91 13.57 -24.25 16.00
N LYS A 92 13.87 -23.96 17.27
CA LYS A 92 14.14 -24.97 18.30
C LYS A 92 12.96 -25.93 18.47
N GLY A 93 13.23 -27.23 18.30
CA GLY A 93 12.21 -28.27 18.40
C GLY A 93 11.24 -28.32 17.21
N LYS A 94 11.50 -27.57 16.14
CA LYS A 94 10.69 -27.55 14.90
C LYS A 94 11.37 -28.26 13.73
N VAL A 95 12.38 -29.07 14.02
CA VAL A 95 13.21 -29.75 13.03
C VAL A 95 12.96 -31.24 13.10
N ILE A 96 12.70 -31.87 11.95
CA ILE A 96 12.68 -33.32 11.81
C ILE A 96 13.82 -33.80 10.93
N GLU A 97 14.42 -34.92 11.30
CA GLU A 97 15.49 -35.57 10.57
C GLU A 97 14.96 -36.87 9.95
N VAL A 98 15.16 -37.06 8.65
CA VAL A 98 14.64 -38.22 7.92
C VAL A 98 15.76 -38.98 7.22
N HIS A 99 15.88 -40.27 7.55
CA HIS A 99 16.88 -41.18 7.01
C HIS A 99 16.26 -42.43 6.39
N THR A 100 16.79 -42.88 5.25
CA THR A 100 16.35 -44.10 4.54
C THR A 100 16.69 -45.41 5.26
N LYS A 101 17.31 -45.37 6.45
CA LYS A 101 17.73 -46.54 7.24
C LYS A 101 16.76 -46.95 8.34
N THR A 102 15.73 -46.16 8.62
CA THR A 102 14.71 -46.47 9.64
C THR A 102 13.87 -47.66 9.14
N LYS A 103 13.82 -48.76 9.92
CA LYS A 103 13.05 -49.98 9.59
C LYS A 103 12.04 -50.24 10.69
N GLY A 104 10.82 -50.66 10.33
CA GLY A 104 9.76 -51.01 11.28
C GLY A 104 8.85 -49.83 11.64
N GLU A 105 8.25 -49.87 12.83
CA GLU A 105 7.24 -48.91 13.32
C GLU A 105 7.73 -47.44 13.30
N GLU A 106 9.02 -47.18 13.54
CA GLU A 106 9.62 -45.84 13.48
C GLU A 106 9.56 -45.20 12.07
N ALA A 107 9.55 -46.02 11.00
CA ALA A 107 9.42 -45.52 9.64
C ALA A 107 7.99 -45.08 9.33
N ASP A 108 7.00 -45.82 9.82
CA ASP A 108 5.58 -45.49 9.66
C ASP A 108 5.20 -44.24 10.46
N GLU A 109 5.71 -44.08 11.69
CA GLU A 109 5.56 -42.84 12.47
C GLU A 109 6.20 -41.61 11.79
N THR A 110 7.37 -41.80 11.16
CA THR A 110 8.04 -40.72 10.44
C THR A 110 7.24 -40.33 9.19
N ILE A 111 6.63 -41.31 8.49
CA ILE A 111 5.76 -41.06 7.34
C ILE A 111 4.47 -40.34 7.77
N GLU A 112 3.84 -40.72 8.88
CA GLU A 112 2.68 -39.99 9.42
C GLU A 112 3.04 -38.55 9.82
N LYS A 113 4.20 -38.33 10.44
CA LYS A 113 4.73 -36.99 10.73
C LYS A 113 4.99 -36.18 9.47
N LEU A 114 5.44 -36.82 8.39
CA LEU A 114 5.66 -36.21 7.09
C LEU A 114 4.35 -35.88 6.36
N LEU A 115 3.30 -36.70 6.50
CA LEU A 115 1.97 -36.47 5.94
C LEU A 115 1.23 -35.33 6.66
N SER A 116 1.45 -35.17 7.97
CA SER A 116 0.88 -34.07 8.75
C SER A 116 1.64 -32.74 8.61
N LEU A 117 2.72 -32.66 7.83
CA LEU A 117 3.49 -31.42 7.64
C LEU A 117 2.69 -30.29 6.98
N GLU A 118 1.68 -30.64 6.18
CA GLU A 118 0.80 -29.65 5.55
C GLU A 118 -0.22 -29.08 6.52
N HIS A 119 -0.43 -29.73 7.67
CA HIS A 119 -1.41 -29.29 8.65
C HIS A 119 -0.91 -28.06 9.43
N PRO A 120 -1.72 -26.99 9.56
CA PRO A 120 -1.31 -25.76 10.25
C PRO A 120 -0.85 -25.96 11.70
N ASP A 121 -1.46 -26.92 12.41
CA ASP A 121 -1.13 -27.23 13.82
C ASP A 121 0.14 -28.06 14.01
N ASN A 122 0.78 -28.55 12.95
CA ASN A 122 2.05 -29.24 13.07
C ASN A 122 3.12 -28.24 13.52
N ILE A 123 3.99 -28.60 14.45
CA ILE A 123 5.07 -27.72 14.93
C ILE A 123 6.29 -27.70 14.00
N VAL A 124 6.50 -28.74 13.19
CA VAL A 124 7.69 -28.91 12.34
C VAL A 124 7.69 -27.93 11.16
N GLU A 125 8.77 -27.17 11.00
CA GLU A 125 8.98 -26.19 9.91
C GLU A 125 10.14 -26.60 8.98
N ILE A 126 11.08 -27.42 9.47
CA ILE A 126 12.32 -27.76 8.77
C ILE A 126 12.46 -29.28 8.70
N VAL A 127 12.70 -29.78 7.48
CA VAL A 127 12.98 -31.20 7.22
C VAL A 127 14.43 -31.33 6.75
N ILE A 128 15.25 -32.04 7.53
CA ILE A 128 16.61 -32.40 7.14
C ILE A 128 16.59 -33.83 6.60
N HIS A 129 17.12 -34.04 5.39
CA HIS A 129 17.16 -35.38 4.81
C HIS A 129 18.52 -35.74 4.21
N VAL A 130 18.79 -37.04 4.19
CA VAL A 130 20.01 -37.64 3.60
C VAL A 130 19.62 -38.67 2.55
N ASN A 131 20.10 -38.49 1.32
CA ASN A 131 19.90 -39.41 0.18
C ASN A 131 18.43 -39.86 -0.02
N MET A 132 17.72 -39.08 -0.85
CA MET A 132 16.40 -39.31 -1.44
C MET A 132 15.34 -39.95 -0.53
N LEU A 133 14.33 -39.14 -0.19
CA LEU A 133 12.99 -39.64 0.12
C LEU A 133 12.50 -40.42 -1.11
N LYS A 134 12.33 -41.74 -0.99
CA LYS A 134 11.86 -42.63 -2.08
C LYS A 134 10.50 -42.15 -2.63
N GLU A 135 10.14 -42.61 -3.83
CA GLU A 135 8.87 -42.29 -4.50
C GLU A 135 7.67 -42.38 -3.53
N GLY A 136 6.86 -41.31 -3.47
CA GLY A 136 5.64 -41.24 -2.65
C GLY A 136 5.53 -40.05 -1.68
N TRP A 137 6.59 -39.25 -1.48
CA TRP A 137 6.52 -38.02 -0.68
C TRP A 137 6.41 -36.77 -1.55
N ASP A 138 5.23 -36.18 -1.56
CA ASP A 138 4.78 -35.09 -2.42
C ASP A 138 4.02 -34.08 -1.56
N VAL A 139 4.65 -32.94 -1.28
CA VAL A 139 4.17 -31.93 -0.32
C VAL A 139 4.09 -30.58 -1.02
N ALA A 140 2.90 -30.01 -1.13
CA ALA A 140 2.66 -28.75 -1.82
C ALA A 140 3.32 -27.55 -1.12
N ASN A 141 3.62 -27.70 0.16
CA ASN A 141 4.08 -26.66 1.05
C ASN A 141 5.61 -26.47 1.09
N ILE A 142 6.38 -27.09 0.18
CA ILE A 142 7.81 -26.80 0.06
C ILE A 142 7.99 -25.41 -0.58
N TYR A 143 8.66 -24.51 0.13
CA TYR A 143 8.96 -23.14 -0.34
C TYR A 143 10.44 -22.81 -0.37
N THR A 144 11.27 -23.57 0.35
CA THR A 144 12.71 -23.32 0.41
C THR A 144 13.46 -24.64 0.37
N ILE A 145 14.42 -24.74 -0.54
CA ILE A 145 15.30 -25.88 -0.68
C ILE A 145 16.72 -25.40 -0.44
N ALA A 146 17.36 -25.93 0.61
CA ALA A 146 18.69 -25.58 1.10
C ALA A 146 19.67 -26.76 0.87
N PRO A 147 20.30 -26.82 -0.30
CA PRO A 147 21.25 -27.87 -0.65
C PRO A 147 22.63 -27.59 -0.04
N ILE A 148 22.95 -28.22 1.09
CA ILE A 148 24.22 -27.93 1.79
C ILE A 148 25.44 -28.60 1.11
N ARG A 149 25.19 -29.66 0.33
CA ARG A 149 26.17 -30.66 -0.15
C ARG A 149 26.89 -30.33 -1.49
N SER A 150 26.38 -29.47 -2.37
CA SER A 150 26.84 -29.48 -3.78
C SER A 150 26.70 -28.16 -4.55
N SER A 151 27.40 -28.08 -5.69
CA SER A 151 27.40 -26.94 -6.62
C SER A 151 26.06 -26.77 -7.34
N ALA A 152 25.72 -25.53 -7.70
CA ALA A 152 24.43 -25.13 -8.26
C ALA A 152 23.99 -25.96 -9.49
N SER A 153 24.93 -26.56 -10.24
CA SER A 153 24.65 -27.35 -11.44
C SER A 153 24.10 -28.76 -11.18
N GLU A 154 24.38 -29.39 -10.03
CA GLU A 154 23.86 -30.74 -9.70
C GLU A 154 22.45 -30.68 -9.07
N ILE A 155 22.11 -29.55 -8.46
CA ILE A 155 20.87 -29.34 -7.69
C ILE A 155 19.67 -28.99 -8.59
N LEU A 156 19.93 -28.44 -9.78
CA LEU A 156 18.93 -28.02 -10.76
C LEU A 156 18.25 -29.18 -11.51
N THR A 157 18.30 -30.39 -10.96
CA THR A 157 17.72 -31.59 -11.56
C THR A 157 16.23 -31.67 -11.27
N GLU A 158 15.45 -32.03 -12.29
CA GLU A 158 13.97 -32.03 -12.29
C GLU A 158 13.33 -32.78 -11.12
N GLN A 159 13.99 -33.83 -10.59
CA GLN A 159 13.46 -34.65 -9.50
C GLN A 159 13.49 -34.00 -8.12
N THR A 160 14.40 -33.05 -7.87
CA THR A 160 14.48 -32.32 -6.59
C THR A 160 13.49 -31.16 -6.56
N ILE A 161 13.35 -30.47 -7.69
CA ILE A 161 12.51 -29.28 -7.83
C ILE A 161 11.04 -29.66 -7.98
N GLY A 162 10.72 -30.74 -8.70
CA GLY A 162 9.34 -31.15 -9.03
C GLY A 162 8.41 -31.29 -7.83
N ARG A 163 8.97 -31.58 -6.64
CA ARG A 163 8.22 -31.74 -5.38
C ARG A 163 7.74 -30.42 -4.77
N GLY A 164 8.39 -29.30 -5.08
CA GLY A 164 8.05 -27.97 -4.57
C GLY A 164 7.33 -27.07 -5.57
N LEU A 165 6.97 -27.57 -6.76
CA LEU A 165 6.38 -26.77 -7.84
C LEU A 165 4.85 -26.60 -7.72
N ARG A 166 4.19 -27.28 -6.80
CA ARG A 166 2.72 -27.19 -6.67
C ARG A 166 2.30 -25.84 -6.10
N LEU A 167 1.27 -25.24 -6.70
CA LEU A 167 0.65 -24.03 -6.19
C LEU A 167 -0.21 -24.37 -4.98
N PRO A 168 -0.11 -23.60 -3.88
CA PRO A 168 -0.85 -23.89 -2.66
C PRO A 168 -2.37 -23.68 -2.81
N TYR A 169 -2.78 -22.78 -3.70
CA TYR A 169 -4.17 -22.40 -3.92
C TYR A 169 -4.71 -22.84 -5.30
N GLY A 170 -3.97 -23.70 -6.01
CA GLY A 170 -4.33 -24.19 -7.35
C GLY A 170 -4.11 -23.20 -8.51
N GLU A 171 -3.97 -21.91 -8.22
CA GLU A 171 -3.72 -20.84 -9.19
C GLU A 171 -2.63 -19.88 -8.69
N ARG A 172 -2.08 -19.08 -9.61
CA ARG A 172 -1.13 -18.01 -9.26
C ARG A 172 -1.85 -16.86 -8.60
N THR A 173 -1.23 -16.34 -7.56
CA THR A 173 -1.74 -15.27 -6.71
C THR A 173 -1.35 -13.88 -7.17
N GLY A 174 -0.34 -13.77 -8.05
CA GLY A 174 0.28 -12.51 -8.44
C GLY A 174 1.31 -12.01 -7.43
N ASN A 175 1.38 -12.62 -6.23
CA ASN A 175 2.44 -12.35 -5.27
C ASN A 175 3.64 -13.26 -5.54
N LYS A 176 4.74 -12.66 -6.00
CA LYS A 176 5.99 -13.36 -6.32
C LYS A 176 6.48 -14.29 -5.21
N ASN A 177 6.32 -13.94 -3.94
CA ASN A 177 6.81 -14.76 -2.82
C ASN A 177 5.91 -15.97 -2.52
N VAL A 178 4.61 -15.87 -2.85
CA VAL A 178 3.62 -16.96 -2.70
C VAL A 178 3.67 -17.90 -3.91
N ASP A 179 3.92 -17.36 -5.09
CA ASP A 179 3.94 -18.11 -6.34
C ASP A 179 5.28 -18.77 -6.65
N ARG A 180 6.25 -18.77 -5.72
CA ARG A 180 7.60 -19.29 -5.98
C ARG A 180 8.06 -20.36 -5.02
N VAL A 181 9.00 -21.17 -5.49
CA VAL A 181 9.87 -22.00 -4.65
C VAL A 181 11.30 -21.48 -4.76
N MET A 182 11.95 -21.26 -3.61
CA MET A 182 13.31 -20.74 -3.55
C MET A 182 14.33 -21.86 -3.39
N ILE A 183 15.30 -21.92 -4.30
CA ILE A 183 16.45 -22.82 -4.24
C ILE A 183 17.65 -21.98 -3.84
N VAL A 184 18.24 -22.30 -2.70
CA VAL A 184 19.37 -21.53 -2.18
C VAL A 184 20.63 -22.03 -2.85
N ALA A 185 21.34 -21.14 -3.55
CA ALA A 185 22.60 -21.45 -4.19
C ALA A 185 23.75 -20.85 -3.40
N HIS A 186 24.75 -21.68 -3.13
CA HIS A 186 25.93 -21.33 -2.36
C HIS A 186 27.18 -21.17 -3.24
N ASP A 187 27.00 -21.11 -4.56
CA ASP A 187 28.06 -20.79 -5.50
C ASP A 187 28.16 -19.28 -5.75
N ASN A 188 29.29 -18.82 -6.28
CA ASN A 188 29.45 -17.46 -6.78
C ASN A 188 28.30 -17.11 -7.75
N TYR A 189 27.69 -15.94 -7.57
CA TYR A 189 26.59 -15.41 -8.40
C TYR A 189 26.78 -15.66 -9.90
N ALA A 190 28.01 -15.46 -10.43
CA ALA A 190 28.31 -15.70 -11.84
C ALA A 190 28.09 -17.16 -12.27
N LYS A 191 28.49 -18.13 -11.44
CA LYS A 191 28.27 -19.56 -11.69
C LYS A 191 26.80 -19.95 -11.55
N VAL A 192 26.09 -19.32 -10.60
CA VAL A 192 24.64 -19.51 -10.42
C VAL A 192 23.88 -19.04 -11.65
N VAL A 193 24.22 -17.87 -12.20
CA VAL A 193 23.65 -17.33 -13.44
C VAL A 193 23.98 -18.23 -14.63
N GLU A 194 25.20 -18.75 -14.72
CA GLU A 194 25.58 -19.68 -15.79
C GLU A 194 24.82 -21.01 -15.71
N GLY A 195 24.65 -21.56 -14.51
CA GLY A 195 23.86 -22.78 -14.25
C GLY A 195 22.38 -22.58 -14.59
N ALA A 196 21.80 -21.46 -14.18
CA ALA A 196 20.42 -21.10 -14.51
C ALA A 196 20.21 -20.95 -16.02
N ARG A 197 21.14 -20.32 -16.75
CA ARG A 197 21.09 -20.21 -18.22
C ARG A 197 21.11 -21.56 -18.94
N LYS A 198 21.70 -22.59 -18.33
CA LYS A 198 21.75 -23.95 -18.88
C LYS A 198 20.54 -24.80 -18.47
N SER A 199 19.73 -24.35 -17.52
CA SER A 199 18.54 -25.05 -17.03
C SER A 199 17.32 -24.80 -17.94
N GLN A 200 16.50 -25.83 -18.15
CA GLN A 200 15.20 -25.70 -18.82
C GLN A 200 14.07 -25.25 -17.85
N LEU A 201 14.32 -25.30 -16.53
CA LEU A 201 13.33 -24.99 -15.50
C LEU A 201 13.43 -23.57 -14.97
N ILE A 202 14.66 -23.02 -14.88
CA ILE A 202 14.90 -21.70 -14.28
C ILE A 202 15.16 -20.67 -15.36
N GLN A 203 14.37 -19.60 -15.35
CA GLN A 203 14.60 -18.48 -16.25
C GLN A 203 15.80 -17.66 -15.75
N PRO A 204 16.64 -17.09 -16.64
CA PRO A 204 17.76 -16.24 -16.23
C PRO A 204 17.36 -15.02 -15.39
N THR A 205 16.10 -14.59 -15.48
CA THR A 205 15.50 -13.50 -14.69
C THR A 205 15.08 -13.94 -13.27
N ASN A 206 15.03 -15.24 -12.98
CA ASN A 206 14.57 -15.81 -11.71
C ASN A 206 15.72 -16.03 -10.72
N ILE A 207 16.62 -15.06 -10.64
CA ILE A 207 17.76 -15.08 -9.72
C ILE A 207 17.65 -13.85 -8.82
N GLU A 208 17.70 -14.08 -7.51
CA GLU A 208 17.67 -13.03 -6.50
C GLU A 208 18.98 -13.04 -5.71
N SER A 209 19.74 -11.95 -5.80
CA SER A 209 20.89 -11.70 -4.94
C SER A 209 20.48 -10.82 -3.76
N VAL A 210 20.97 -11.14 -2.57
CA VAL A 210 20.69 -10.38 -1.35
C VAL A 210 22.00 -9.97 -0.66
N SER A 211 21.97 -8.83 0.04
CA SER A 211 23.12 -8.39 0.82
C SER A 211 23.27 -9.22 2.10
N SER A 212 24.49 -9.31 2.62
CA SER A 212 24.75 -10.02 3.89
C SER A 212 24.16 -9.32 5.13
N GLU A 213 23.75 -8.06 4.99
CA GLU A 213 23.05 -7.33 6.04
C GLU A 213 21.56 -7.67 6.05
N ASP A 214 20.96 -7.80 4.86
CA ASP A 214 19.55 -8.19 4.71
C ASP A 214 19.26 -9.58 5.24
N THR A 215 20.20 -10.53 5.09
CA THR A 215 20.01 -11.90 5.59
C THR A 215 19.86 -11.97 7.10
N LYS A 216 20.35 -10.97 7.85
CA LYS A 216 20.20 -10.87 9.31
C LYS A 216 18.84 -10.30 9.72
N ILE A 217 18.10 -9.68 8.80
CA ILE A 217 16.80 -9.07 9.07
C ILE A 217 15.76 -10.19 9.16
N VAL A 218 15.22 -10.41 10.35
CA VAL A 218 14.06 -11.27 10.58
C VAL A 218 12.82 -10.38 10.56
N LYS A 219 11.78 -10.77 9.81
CA LYS A 219 10.49 -10.07 9.81
C LYS A 219 9.42 -10.95 10.44
N GLU A 220 8.59 -10.36 11.30
CA GLU A 220 7.39 -11.00 11.86
C GLU A 220 6.14 -10.27 11.39
N ILE A 221 5.02 -10.98 11.27
CA ILE A 221 3.71 -10.34 11.05
C ILE A 221 3.10 -10.09 12.41
N VAL A 222 2.89 -8.81 12.71
CA VAL A 222 2.13 -8.38 13.87
C VAL A 222 0.69 -8.16 13.46
N GLU A 223 -0.19 -8.82 14.19
CA GLU A 223 -1.63 -8.76 14.00
C GLU A 223 -2.17 -7.66 14.89
N VAL A 224 -2.79 -6.67 14.26
CA VAL A 224 -3.34 -5.50 14.95
C VAL A 224 -4.85 -5.64 14.94
N PRO A 225 -5.47 -6.18 16.02
CA PRO A 225 -6.92 -6.22 16.12
C PRO A 225 -7.48 -4.80 16.19
N SER A 226 -8.75 -4.65 15.82
CA SER A 226 -9.47 -3.40 16.04
C SER A 226 -9.50 -3.04 17.53
N ALA A 227 -9.54 -1.74 17.83
CA ALA A 227 -9.49 -1.23 19.21
C ALA A 227 -10.61 -1.83 20.08
N PHE A 228 -11.78 -2.07 19.49
CA PHE A 228 -12.90 -2.74 20.15
C PHE A 228 -12.56 -4.18 20.56
N VAL A 229 -12.05 -5.00 19.63
CA VAL A 229 -11.63 -6.38 19.92
C VAL A 229 -10.45 -6.41 20.89
N ALA A 230 -9.48 -5.51 20.73
CA ALA A 230 -8.34 -5.37 21.64
C ALA A 230 -8.79 -5.04 23.07
N GLY A 231 -9.79 -4.17 23.24
CA GLY A 231 -10.39 -3.87 24.54
C GLY A 231 -11.06 -5.08 25.18
N ILE A 232 -11.76 -5.92 24.40
CA ILE A 232 -12.31 -7.19 24.88
C ILE A 232 -11.19 -8.15 25.31
N GLN A 233 -10.12 -8.28 24.50
CA GLN A 233 -8.97 -9.11 24.83
C GLN A 233 -8.30 -8.68 26.14
N GLU A 234 -8.13 -7.38 26.36
CA GLU A 234 -7.56 -6.84 27.60
C GLU A 234 -8.44 -7.16 28.82
N GLN A 235 -9.76 -7.01 28.68
CA GLN A 235 -10.70 -7.35 29.74
C GLN A 235 -10.68 -8.86 30.06
N ILE A 236 -10.61 -9.73 29.05
CA ILE A 236 -10.43 -11.17 29.24
C ILE A 236 -9.14 -11.47 29.99
N ARG A 237 -8.02 -10.89 29.55
CA ARG A 237 -6.69 -11.08 30.19
C ARG A 237 -6.66 -10.57 31.63
N SER A 238 -7.43 -9.53 31.93
CA SER A 238 -7.53 -8.97 33.28
C SER A 238 -8.34 -9.83 34.25
N ASN A 239 -9.12 -10.81 33.76
CA ASN A 239 -9.98 -11.65 34.58
C ASN A 239 -9.32 -13.02 34.85
N PRO A 240 -8.89 -13.29 36.11
CA PRO A 240 -8.18 -14.54 36.42
C PRO A 240 -9.02 -15.79 36.24
N ALA A 241 -10.34 -15.71 36.45
CA ALA A 241 -11.22 -16.87 36.29
C ALA A 241 -11.28 -17.35 34.84
N ILE A 242 -11.28 -16.39 33.89
CA ILE A 242 -11.29 -16.69 32.46
C ILE A 242 -9.93 -17.23 32.03
N MET A 243 -8.84 -16.55 32.40
CA MET A 243 -7.49 -16.92 31.99
C MET A 243 -7.07 -18.31 32.49
N ASN A 244 -7.36 -18.65 33.75
CA ASN A 244 -7.02 -19.96 34.30
C ASN A 244 -7.68 -21.11 33.52
N ASP A 245 -8.95 -20.93 33.10
CA ASP A 245 -9.65 -21.95 32.32
C ASP A 245 -9.13 -22.04 30.89
N ILE A 246 -8.83 -20.91 30.24
CA ILE A 246 -8.25 -20.89 28.90
C ILE A 246 -6.88 -21.59 28.91
N GLU A 247 -6.01 -21.27 29.87
CA GLU A 247 -4.69 -21.90 30.01
C GLU A 247 -4.81 -23.41 30.24
N ALA A 248 -5.75 -23.85 31.07
CA ALA A 248 -6.01 -25.26 31.31
C ALA A 248 -6.48 -26.00 30.03
N GLN A 249 -7.31 -25.36 29.20
CA GLN A 249 -7.75 -25.93 27.92
C GLN A 249 -6.62 -25.93 26.88
N ALA A 250 -5.81 -24.87 26.82
CA ALA A 250 -4.64 -24.80 25.96
C ALA A 250 -3.64 -25.92 26.33
N ALA A 251 -3.33 -26.10 27.61
CA ALA A 251 -2.45 -27.17 28.08
C ALA A 251 -2.96 -28.57 27.68
N LYS A 252 -4.27 -28.82 27.78
CA LYS A 252 -4.88 -30.09 27.33
C LYS A 252 -4.76 -30.32 25.83
N LYS A 253 -4.92 -29.27 25.01
CA LYS A 253 -4.78 -29.35 23.54
C LYS A 253 -3.34 -29.55 23.10
N VAL A 254 -2.38 -28.97 23.82
CA VAL A 254 -0.95 -29.08 23.47
C VAL A 254 -0.36 -30.40 23.97
N ALA A 255 -0.88 -30.99 25.06
CA ALA A 255 -0.40 -32.28 25.60
C ALA A 255 -0.18 -33.41 24.56
N PRO A 256 -1.09 -33.68 23.60
CA PRO A 256 -0.87 -34.71 22.58
C PRO A 256 0.08 -34.32 21.43
N LEU A 257 0.41 -33.02 21.29
CA LEU A 257 1.29 -32.50 20.23
C LEU A 257 2.78 -32.47 20.64
N ILE A 258 3.06 -32.74 21.91
CA ILE A 258 4.40 -32.70 22.51
C ILE A 258 4.99 -34.12 22.56
N THR A 259 6.26 -34.27 22.19
CA THR A 259 7.05 -35.50 22.38
C THR A 259 7.91 -35.42 23.66
N GLU A 260 8.36 -36.56 24.20
CA GLU A 260 9.27 -36.60 25.37
C GLU A 260 10.57 -35.78 25.15
N ASP A 261 10.98 -35.60 23.89
CA ASP A 261 12.19 -34.85 23.50
C ASP A 261 11.96 -33.34 23.34
N THR A 262 10.74 -32.83 23.52
CA THR A 262 10.45 -31.40 23.31
C THR A 262 10.95 -30.56 24.49
N PRO A 263 11.78 -29.52 24.26
CA PRO A 263 12.25 -28.64 25.32
C PRO A 263 11.12 -27.93 26.10
N GLU A 264 11.31 -27.74 27.41
CA GLU A 264 10.30 -27.17 28.32
C GLU A 264 9.91 -25.72 27.96
N ASP A 265 10.88 -24.94 27.51
CA ASP A 265 10.69 -23.57 27.00
C ASP A 265 9.81 -23.55 25.74
N VAL A 266 10.01 -24.51 24.81
CA VAL A 266 9.17 -24.67 23.61
C VAL A 266 7.75 -25.10 24.00
N ARG A 267 7.61 -25.99 24.99
CA ARG A 267 6.31 -26.39 25.53
C ARG A 267 5.54 -25.19 26.10
N LEU A 268 6.17 -24.41 26.97
CA LEU A 268 5.56 -23.22 27.58
C LEU A 268 5.20 -22.16 26.54
N ALA A 269 6.07 -21.93 25.56
CA ALA A 269 5.80 -21.03 24.45
C ALA A 269 4.60 -21.48 23.59
N THR A 270 4.46 -22.79 23.36
CA THR A 270 3.34 -23.37 22.59
C THR A 270 2.02 -23.26 23.36
N ILE A 271 2.02 -23.52 24.67
CA ILE A 271 0.85 -23.31 25.54
C ILE A 271 0.45 -21.84 25.52
N LYS A 272 1.41 -20.93 25.65
CA LYS A 272 1.16 -19.49 25.58
C LYS A 272 0.55 -19.09 24.23
N ALA A 273 1.10 -19.56 23.12
CA ALA A 273 0.56 -19.30 21.78
C ALA A 273 -0.89 -19.79 21.63
N LYS A 274 -1.20 -21.02 22.08
CA LYS A 274 -2.57 -21.56 22.06
C LYS A 274 -3.52 -20.85 23.04
N THR A 275 -2.99 -20.31 24.13
CA THR A 275 -3.74 -19.46 25.07
C THR A 275 -4.13 -18.15 24.39
N ASP A 276 -3.17 -17.47 23.75
CA ASP A 276 -3.43 -16.23 23.01
C ASP A 276 -4.40 -16.45 21.83
N GLU A 277 -4.28 -17.55 21.09
CA GLU A 277 -5.23 -17.95 20.04
C GLU A 277 -6.65 -18.13 20.60
N SER A 278 -6.78 -18.77 21.77
CA SER A 278 -8.08 -18.98 22.41
C SER A 278 -8.70 -17.67 22.91
N VAL A 279 -7.88 -16.75 23.45
CA VAL A 279 -8.32 -15.39 23.82
C VAL A 279 -8.81 -14.64 22.59
N GLU A 280 -8.12 -14.73 21.46
CA GLU A 280 -8.52 -14.10 20.20
C GLU A 280 -9.87 -14.64 19.70
N ILE A 281 -10.03 -15.96 19.65
CA ILE A 281 -11.28 -16.63 19.23
C ILE A 281 -12.44 -16.18 20.10
N LEU A 282 -12.29 -16.22 21.44
CA LEU A 282 -13.34 -15.80 22.36
C LEU A 282 -13.68 -14.31 22.20
N SER A 283 -12.66 -13.47 22.01
CA SER A 283 -12.87 -12.02 21.84
C SER A 283 -13.66 -11.73 20.57
N LYS A 284 -13.31 -12.38 19.45
CA LYS A 284 -14.06 -12.28 18.18
C LYS A 284 -15.48 -12.80 18.34
N GLN A 285 -15.68 -13.93 19.02
CA GLN A 285 -17.02 -14.49 19.29
C GLN A 285 -17.90 -13.55 20.12
N LEU A 286 -17.35 -12.94 21.18
CA LEU A 286 -18.05 -11.95 21.98
C LEU A 286 -18.39 -10.70 21.15
N ALA A 287 -17.44 -10.22 20.35
CA ALA A 287 -17.65 -9.07 19.47
C ALA A 287 -18.72 -9.37 18.41
N SER A 288 -18.72 -10.54 17.77
CA SER A 288 -19.73 -10.96 16.79
C SER A 288 -21.15 -11.00 17.35
N GLY A 289 -21.32 -11.16 18.67
CA GLY A 289 -22.62 -11.13 19.33
C GLY A 289 -23.18 -9.72 19.60
N ALA A 290 -22.48 -8.66 19.20
CA ALA A 290 -22.94 -7.28 19.28
C ALA A 290 -23.68 -6.85 18.00
N SER A 291 -24.47 -5.77 18.08
CA SER A 291 -25.22 -5.20 16.95
C SER A 291 -25.32 -3.69 17.11
N PHE A 292 -25.00 -2.95 16.05
CA PHE A 292 -25.12 -1.50 16.02
C PHE A 292 -26.59 -1.09 16.03
N LEU A 293 -27.45 -1.79 15.28
CA LEU A 293 -28.89 -1.53 15.27
C LEU A 293 -29.47 -1.63 16.67
N ASP A 294 -29.12 -2.69 17.40
CA ASP A 294 -29.60 -2.89 18.78
C ASP A 294 -29.07 -1.81 19.72
N TYR A 295 -27.77 -1.49 19.60
CA TYR A 295 -27.11 -0.45 20.38
C TYR A 295 -27.75 0.93 20.17
N HIS A 296 -28.21 1.25 18.96
CA HIS A 296 -28.91 2.51 18.67
C HIS A 296 -30.37 2.50 19.08
N GLN A 297 -31.04 1.34 19.08
CA GLN A 297 -32.46 1.20 19.42
C GLN A 297 -32.73 1.08 20.92
N HIS A 298 -31.85 0.40 21.66
CA HIS A 298 -32.01 0.14 23.09
C HIS A 298 -31.14 1.10 23.91
N ARG A 299 -31.64 1.57 25.06
CA ARG A 299 -30.80 2.34 25.99
C ARG A 299 -29.60 1.48 26.38
N LYS A 300 -28.42 2.10 26.50
CA LYS A 300 -27.09 1.52 26.80
C LYS A 300 -27.01 0.55 28.01
N ASP A 301 -28.11 0.30 28.71
CA ASP A 301 -28.17 -0.32 30.02
C ASP A 301 -28.73 -1.75 30.03
N GLU A 302 -29.27 -2.27 28.90
CA GLU A 302 -29.82 -3.64 28.83
C GLU A 302 -29.26 -4.44 27.63
N PRO A 303 -28.13 -5.16 27.79
CA PRO A 303 -27.65 -6.07 26.76
C PRO A 303 -28.62 -7.26 26.60
N ARG A 304 -28.88 -7.69 25.36
CA ARG A 304 -29.63 -8.93 25.10
C ARG A 304 -28.95 -10.13 25.75
N PRO A 305 -29.71 -11.11 26.29
CA PRO A 305 -29.17 -12.44 26.57
C PRO A 305 -28.49 -12.98 25.31
N MET A 306 -27.26 -13.50 25.44
CA MET A 306 -26.63 -14.20 24.32
C MET A 306 -27.43 -15.47 24.08
N GLU A 307 -27.66 -15.86 22.82
CA GLU A 307 -27.98 -17.26 22.58
C GLU A 307 -26.82 -18.09 23.15
N PRO A 308 -27.08 -19.08 24.02
CA PRO A 308 -26.02 -19.87 24.62
C PRO A 308 -25.21 -20.51 23.50
N LEU A 309 -23.92 -20.19 23.45
CA LEU A 309 -22.96 -20.81 22.54
C LEU A 309 -23.01 -22.33 22.74
N GLY A 310 -23.15 -23.08 21.65
CA GLY A 310 -23.39 -24.52 21.68
C GLY A 310 -22.29 -25.32 22.38
N GLU A 311 -22.62 -26.54 22.81
CA GLU A 311 -21.78 -27.45 23.61
C GLU A 311 -20.42 -27.84 22.95
N GLY A 312 -20.22 -27.53 21.66
CA GLY A 312 -18.96 -27.77 20.93
C GLY A 312 -18.00 -26.57 20.83
N THR A 313 -18.32 -25.44 21.47
CA THR A 313 -17.50 -24.22 21.41
C THR A 313 -16.59 -24.09 22.63
N LEU A 314 -15.56 -23.23 22.55
CA LEU A 314 -14.66 -22.99 23.68
C LEU A 314 -15.44 -22.53 24.93
N TRP A 315 -16.53 -21.77 24.74
CA TRP A 315 -17.47 -21.34 25.78
C TRP A 315 -18.07 -22.49 26.59
N GLY A 316 -18.49 -23.57 25.94
CA GLY A 316 -19.12 -24.73 26.59
C GLY A 316 -18.19 -25.45 27.56
N SER A 317 -16.87 -25.34 27.36
CA SER A 317 -15.85 -26.01 28.16
C SER A 317 -15.31 -25.18 29.34
N LEU A 318 -15.80 -23.95 29.51
CA LEU A 318 -15.43 -23.05 30.60
C LEU A 318 -16.26 -23.30 31.87
N SER A 319 -15.70 -22.98 33.02
CA SER A 319 -16.38 -23.02 34.32
C SER A 319 -17.42 -21.91 34.47
N GLU A 320 -18.39 -22.09 35.38
CA GLU A 320 -19.41 -21.07 35.68
C GLU A 320 -18.84 -19.70 36.13
N PRO A 321 -17.74 -19.63 36.92
CA PRO A 321 -17.05 -18.37 37.18
C PRO A 321 -16.53 -17.70 35.90
N ALA A 322 -15.92 -18.44 34.97
CA ALA A 322 -15.40 -17.90 33.73
C ALA A 322 -16.53 -17.41 32.81
N LYS A 323 -17.64 -18.15 32.70
CA LYS A 323 -18.83 -17.73 31.94
C LYS A 323 -19.41 -16.41 32.45
N ARG A 324 -19.60 -16.28 33.77
CA ARG A 324 -20.04 -15.01 34.39
C ARG A 324 -19.05 -13.86 34.13
N GLY A 325 -17.76 -14.17 34.16
CA GLY A 325 -16.71 -13.21 33.79
C GLY A 325 -16.88 -12.69 32.36
N LEU A 326 -17.11 -13.59 31.41
CA LEU A 326 -17.31 -13.24 30.00
C LEU A 326 -18.62 -12.47 29.75
N GLU A 327 -19.69 -12.79 30.48
CA GLU A 327 -20.95 -12.01 30.44
C GLU A 327 -20.71 -10.56 30.89
N GLU A 328 -19.91 -10.34 31.92
CA GLU A 328 -19.54 -9.00 32.37
C GLU A 328 -18.66 -8.26 31.34
N VAL A 329 -17.67 -8.94 30.75
CA VAL A 329 -16.86 -8.38 29.64
C VAL A 329 -17.78 -7.93 28.50
N ARG A 330 -18.76 -8.77 28.12
CA ARG A 330 -19.74 -8.44 27.08
C ARG A 330 -20.59 -7.23 27.42
N ARG A 331 -21.05 -7.13 28.68
CA ARG A 331 -21.83 -5.99 29.15
C ARG A 331 -21.04 -4.69 29.04
N VAL A 332 -19.78 -4.70 29.50
CA VAL A 332 -18.91 -3.53 29.46
C VAL A 332 -18.56 -3.13 28.03
N SER A 333 -18.17 -4.09 27.18
CA SER A 333 -17.82 -3.80 25.79
C SER A 333 -19.02 -3.28 24.99
N GLY A 334 -20.22 -3.83 25.20
CA GLY A 334 -21.44 -3.33 24.57
C GLY A 334 -21.77 -1.87 24.89
N GLN A 335 -21.37 -1.36 26.07
CA GLN A 335 -21.58 0.05 26.46
C GLN A 335 -20.65 1.03 25.74
N SER A 336 -19.51 0.54 25.25
CA SER A 336 -18.50 1.31 24.53
C SER A 336 -18.33 0.86 23.08
N MET A 337 -19.40 0.34 22.46
CA MET A 337 -19.34 -0.30 21.14
C MET A 337 -18.87 0.63 20.02
N GLU A 338 -19.24 1.91 20.04
CA GLU A 338 -18.84 2.88 19.01
C GLU A 338 -17.49 3.56 19.29
N ALA A 339 -16.89 3.36 20.46
CA ALA A 339 -15.62 4.00 20.77
C ALA A 339 -14.50 3.34 19.97
N ARG A 340 -13.87 4.10 19.05
CA ARG A 340 -12.82 3.61 18.15
C ARG A 340 -13.27 2.41 17.29
N ASN A 341 -14.53 2.42 16.87
CA ASN A 341 -15.16 1.34 16.10
C ASN A 341 -16.25 1.87 15.16
N ILE A 342 -15.80 2.51 14.08
CA ILE A 342 -16.68 3.15 13.08
C ILE A 342 -17.61 2.10 12.43
N PRO A 343 -18.94 2.30 12.40
CA PRO A 343 -19.88 1.35 11.79
C PRO A 343 -19.82 1.43 10.26
N VAL A 344 -19.11 0.50 9.61
CA VAL A 344 -18.97 0.40 8.14
C VAL A 344 -20.07 -0.50 7.53
N PRO A 345 -21.09 0.04 6.82
CA PRO A 345 -22.17 -0.77 6.26
C PRO A 345 -21.70 -1.71 5.15
N ARG A 346 -22.31 -2.90 5.09
CA ARG A 346 -21.95 -3.92 4.09
C ARG A 346 -22.87 -3.81 2.88
N LEU A 347 -22.27 -3.68 1.71
CA LEU A 347 -22.93 -3.46 0.44
C LEU A 347 -22.01 -3.96 -0.68
N MET A 348 -22.54 -4.76 -1.59
CA MET A 348 -21.86 -5.11 -2.83
C MET A 348 -22.22 -4.08 -3.91
N LEU A 349 -21.20 -3.43 -4.48
CA LEU A 349 -21.30 -2.54 -5.63
C LEU A 349 -20.35 -3.04 -6.70
N THR A 350 -20.92 -3.56 -7.78
CA THR A 350 -20.16 -3.94 -8.97
C THR A 350 -20.64 -3.13 -10.17
N PRO A 351 -19.76 -2.34 -10.83
CA PRO A 351 -20.12 -1.60 -12.03
C PRO A 351 -20.65 -2.54 -13.11
N HIS A 352 -21.80 -2.20 -13.69
CA HIS A 352 -22.40 -2.93 -14.79
C HIS A 352 -22.48 -2.04 -16.02
N TYR A 353 -21.83 -2.46 -17.10
CA TYR A 353 -21.84 -1.74 -18.37
C TYR A 353 -22.92 -2.35 -19.25
N GLY A 354 -23.98 -1.58 -19.47
CA GLY A 354 -25.11 -2.00 -20.29
C GLY A 354 -24.85 -1.85 -21.79
N GLU A 355 -23.90 -0.99 -22.18
CA GLU A 355 -23.66 -0.67 -23.59
C GLU A 355 -22.16 -0.46 -23.89
N LEU A 356 -21.69 -1.07 -24.99
CA LEU A 356 -20.38 -0.84 -25.58
C LEU A 356 -20.55 0.06 -26.80
N ILE A 357 -20.03 1.29 -26.73
CA ILE A 357 -20.09 2.25 -27.83
C ILE A 357 -18.71 2.36 -28.47
N ILE A 358 -18.64 2.14 -29.78
CA ILE A 358 -17.48 2.49 -30.60
C ILE A 358 -17.84 3.75 -31.37
N LYS A 359 -17.23 4.88 -31.01
CA LYS A 359 -17.50 6.16 -31.70
C LYS A 359 -16.86 6.18 -33.08
N ASP A 360 -17.45 6.94 -34.01
CA ASP A 360 -16.85 7.15 -35.33
C ASP A 360 -15.43 7.71 -35.22
N PHE A 361 -14.53 7.19 -36.06
CA PHE A 361 -13.15 7.65 -36.12
C PHE A 361 -12.49 7.42 -37.48
N ASP A 362 -11.33 8.06 -37.66
CA ASP A 362 -10.46 7.82 -38.81
C ASP A 362 -9.28 6.93 -38.43
N LEU A 363 -9.00 5.95 -39.30
CA LEU A 363 -7.90 5.00 -39.18
C LEU A 363 -6.56 5.72 -39.16
N ASP A 364 -5.72 5.40 -38.17
CA ASP A 364 -4.33 5.85 -38.17
C ASP A 364 -3.51 4.98 -39.12
N THR A 365 -3.43 5.46 -40.37
CA THR A 365 -2.68 4.80 -41.43
C THR A 365 -1.17 4.67 -41.18
N LYS A 366 -0.61 5.36 -40.16
CA LYS A 366 0.81 5.22 -39.78
C LYS A 366 1.07 3.95 -38.98
N LYS A 367 0.06 3.43 -38.27
CA LYS A 367 0.14 2.17 -37.51
C LYS A 367 0.00 0.93 -38.40
N MET A 368 -0.36 1.10 -39.67
CA MET A 368 -0.59 0.01 -40.61
C MET A 368 0.73 -0.55 -41.16
N SER A 369 0.85 -1.87 -41.21
CA SER A 369 2.05 -2.52 -41.76
C SER A 369 2.12 -2.37 -43.27
N ARG A 370 3.35 -2.29 -43.79
CA ARG A 370 3.62 -2.35 -45.23
C ARG A 370 3.78 -3.80 -45.65
N TYR A 371 2.85 -4.28 -46.46
CA TYR A 371 2.92 -5.60 -47.06
C TYR A 371 3.64 -5.53 -48.40
N ALA A 372 4.59 -6.44 -48.62
CA ALA A 372 5.32 -6.51 -49.88
C ALA A 372 4.35 -6.88 -51.02
N THR A 373 4.42 -6.14 -52.13
CA THR A 373 3.67 -6.41 -53.37
C THR A 373 4.31 -7.46 -54.26
N GLU A 374 5.47 -7.99 -53.87
CA GLU A 374 6.22 -8.84 -54.77
C GLU A 374 5.57 -10.21 -54.90
N ALA A 375 5.20 -10.54 -56.14
CA ALA A 375 4.90 -11.89 -56.59
C ALA A 375 6.06 -12.89 -56.34
N SER A 376 7.21 -12.44 -55.84
CA SER A 376 8.42 -13.24 -55.58
C SER A 376 8.26 -14.25 -54.44
N ILE A 377 7.50 -13.94 -53.38
CA ILE A 377 7.31 -14.88 -52.24
C ILE A 377 6.46 -16.09 -52.66
N LEU A 378 5.56 -15.91 -53.62
CA LEU A 378 4.79 -17.03 -54.17
C LEU A 378 5.65 -17.90 -55.10
N GLU A 379 6.54 -17.30 -55.92
CA GLU A 379 7.51 -18.08 -56.72
C GLU A 379 8.54 -18.82 -55.85
N GLU A 380 8.98 -18.23 -54.74
CA GLU A 380 9.92 -18.86 -53.81
C GLU A 380 9.27 -20.03 -53.03
N ARG A 381 7.99 -19.90 -52.66
CA ARG A 381 7.20 -21.03 -52.10
C ARG A 381 6.78 -22.06 -53.15
N LEU A 382 6.64 -21.67 -54.42
CA LEU A 382 6.31 -22.57 -55.52
C LEU A 382 7.53 -23.34 -56.08
N GLN A 383 8.76 -22.87 -55.80
CA GLN A 383 10.00 -23.53 -56.26
C GLN A 383 10.63 -24.50 -55.25
N GLY A 384 10.16 -24.51 -53.99
CA GLY A 384 10.61 -25.46 -52.97
C GLY A 384 9.79 -26.76 -52.95
N SER A 385 9.68 -27.48 -54.07
CA SER A 385 8.84 -28.69 -54.15
C SER A 385 9.62 -29.98 -53.94
N GLU A 386 10.13 -30.25 -52.73
CA GLU A 386 10.40 -31.62 -52.25
C GLU A 386 10.29 -31.64 -50.71
N GLU A 387 9.15 -32.06 -50.16
CA GLU A 387 9.07 -32.46 -48.76
C GLU A 387 9.38 -33.96 -48.64
N LYS A 388 10.32 -34.28 -47.74
CA LYS A 388 10.56 -35.64 -47.28
C LYS A 388 9.75 -35.85 -46.02
N ASP A 389 9.05 -36.98 -45.94
CA ASP A 389 8.40 -37.38 -44.70
C ASP A 389 9.44 -37.68 -43.59
N LEU A 390 8.97 -37.91 -42.36
CA LEU A 390 9.82 -38.24 -41.20
C LEU A 390 10.67 -39.51 -41.37
N PHE A 391 10.51 -40.26 -42.47
CA PHE A 391 11.31 -41.43 -42.82
C PHE A 391 12.18 -41.22 -44.08
N GLY A 392 12.22 -40.00 -44.64
CA GLY A 392 13.12 -39.62 -45.72
C GLY A 392 12.61 -39.88 -47.13
N ASN A 393 11.35 -40.27 -47.32
CA ASN A 393 10.79 -40.52 -48.64
C ASN A 393 10.23 -39.24 -49.26
N VAL A 394 10.59 -38.96 -50.51
CA VAL A 394 10.09 -37.81 -51.28
C VAL A 394 8.71 -38.16 -51.83
N GLN A 395 7.67 -37.43 -51.42
CA GLN A 395 6.36 -37.48 -52.06
C GLN A 395 6.11 -36.18 -52.86
N GLN A 396 5.50 -36.34 -54.04
CA GLN A 396 5.02 -35.22 -54.84
C GLN A 396 3.74 -34.68 -54.19
N GLY A 397 3.87 -33.58 -53.43
CA GLY A 397 2.80 -33.01 -52.63
C GLY A 397 1.54 -32.72 -53.44
N ALA A 398 0.40 -33.21 -52.94
CA ALA A 398 -0.91 -32.82 -53.41
C ALA A 398 -1.08 -31.30 -53.21
N ARG A 399 -1.42 -30.59 -54.28
CA ARG A 399 -1.74 -29.16 -54.25
C ARG A 399 -2.84 -28.89 -53.23
N GLU A 400 -2.53 -28.20 -52.13
CA GLU A 400 -3.54 -27.43 -51.39
C GLU A 400 -3.96 -26.23 -52.23
N THR A 401 -4.78 -26.47 -53.26
CA THR A 401 -5.64 -25.44 -53.84
C THR A 401 -6.94 -25.39 -53.03
N GLU A 402 -6.85 -25.04 -51.77
CA GLU A 402 -7.98 -24.49 -51.00
C GLU A 402 -7.49 -23.26 -50.24
N LEU A 403 -7.21 -22.19 -51.00
CA LEU A 403 -7.46 -20.84 -50.50
C LEU A 403 -8.91 -20.83 -50.02
N THR A 404 -9.10 -20.92 -48.71
CA THR A 404 -10.42 -20.81 -48.07
C THR A 404 -10.98 -19.46 -48.53
N LYS A 405 -11.91 -19.49 -49.50
CA LYS A 405 -12.72 -18.33 -49.84
C LYS A 405 -13.33 -17.87 -48.52
N VAL A 406 -12.98 -16.68 -48.06
CA VAL A 406 -13.66 -16.04 -46.94
C VAL A 406 -15.10 -15.78 -47.41
N SER A 407 -16.01 -16.73 -47.17
CA SER A 407 -17.42 -16.62 -47.57
C SER A 407 -18.33 -16.87 -46.39
N SER A 408 -18.42 -15.89 -45.50
CA SER A 408 -19.66 -15.59 -44.79
C SER A 408 -20.71 -14.91 -45.72
N LEU A 409 -20.32 -14.49 -46.93
CA LEU A 409 -21.15 -13.67 -47.85
C LEU A 409 -21.61 -14.36 -49.17
N GLY A 410 -21.54 -15.69 -49.25
CA GLY A 410 -22.12 -16.48 -50.35
C GLY A 410 -21.27 -16.56 -51.62
N GLU A 411 -21.35 -17.70 -52.31
CA GLU A 411 -20.62 -17.95 -53.56
C GLU A 411 -21.16 -17.10 -54.72
N GLY A 412 -20.25 -16.40 -55.43
CA GLY A 412 -20.55 -15.80 -56.74
C GLY A 412 -20.50 -14.26 -56.81
N ARG A 413 -20.26 -13.53 -55.71
CA ARG A 413 -20.05 -12.07 -55.77
C ARG A 413 -18.57 -11.74 -55.97
N LYS A 414 -18.25 -10.82 -56.90
CA LYS A 414 -16.90 -10.23 -57.03
C LYS A 414 -16.56 -9.54 -55.71
N GLN A 415 -15.69 -10.13 -54.90
CA GLN A 415 -15.18 -9.50 -53.68
C GLN A 415 -14.23 -8.36 -54.04
N SER A 416 -14.55 -7.16 -53.58
CA SER A 416 -13.65 -6.00 -53.58
C SER A 416 -12.70 -6.11 -52.38
N PRO A 417 -11.51 -5.48 -52.42
CA PRO A 417 -10.59 -5.46 -51.29
C PRO A 417 -11.24 -4.97 -49.98
N ALA A 418 -12.14 -3.98 -50.06
CA ALA A 418 -12.88 -3.49 -48.90
C ALA A 418 -13.81 -4.57 -48.31
N ASN A 419 -14.51 -5.34 -49.16
CA ASN A 419 -15.39 -6.41 -48.68
C ASN A 419 -14.60 -7.56 -48.06
N THR A 420 -13.40 -7.85 -48.55
CA THR A 420 -12.50 -8.85 -47.94
C THR A 420 -12.06 -8.43 -46.54
N ILE A 421 -11.72 -7.16 -46.35
CA ILE A 421 -11.36 -6.59 -45.04
C ILE A 421 -12.56 -6.65 -44.08
N ILE A 422 -13.76 -6.27 -44.54
CA ILE A 422 -14.97 -6.31 -43.71
C ILE A 422 -15.31 -7.74 -43.30
N ALA A 423 -15.24 -8.70 -44.24
CA ALA A 423 -15.50 -10.10 -43.94
C ALA A 423 -14.48 -10.69 -42.95
N ALA A 424 -13.24 -10.19 -42.96
CA ALA A 424 -12.24 -10.55 -41.97
C ALA A 424 -12.49 -9.91 -40.60
N LEU A 425 -13.01 -8.67 -40.58
CA LEU A 425 -13.35 -7.95 -39.35
C LEU A 425 -14.55 -8.59 -38.63
N THR A 426 -15.53 -9.15 -39.37
CA THR A 426 -16.69 -9.82 -38.78
C THR A 426 -16.34 -11.06 -37.95
N ASP A 427 -15.13 -11.60 -38.09
CA ASP A 427 -14.66 -12.73 -37.29
C ASP A 427 -14.21 -12.30 -35.87
N TYR A 428 -14.14 -11.00 -35.58
CA TYR A 428 -13.68 -10.48 -34.29
C TYR A 428 -14.82 -10.24 -33.27
N PRO A 429 -14.61 -10.54 -31.96
CA PRO A 429 -15.68 -10.58 -30.95
C PRO A 429 -16.49 -9.29 -30.69
N LEU A 430 -15.97 -8.11 -31.08
CA LEU A 430 -16.62 -6.82 -30.83
C LEU A 430 -17.15 -6.14 -32.11
N VAL A 431 -17.02 -6.80 -33.26
CA VAL A 431 -17.43 -6.28 -34.55
C VAL A 431 -18.83 -6.80 -34.88
N ASP A 432 -19.80 -5.90 -34.96
CA ASP A 432 -21.16 -6.22 -35.39
C ASP A 432 -21.53 -5.45 -36.66
N TYR A 433 -21.45 -6.12 -37.81
CA TYR A 433 -21.76 -5.53 -39.11
C TYR A 433 -23.26 -5.27 -39.32
N GLU A 434 -24.15 -5.87 -38.54
CA GLU A 434 -25.60 -5.66 -38.63
C GLU A 434 -26.09 -4.52 -37.71
N SER A 435 -25.19 -3.92 -36.93
CA SER A 435 -25.45 -2.80 -36.02
C SER A 435 -25.12 -1.42 -36.60
N GLU A 436 -25.16 -0.39 -35.75
CA GLU A 436 -24.73 0.99 -36.05
C GLU A 436 -23.24 1.09 -36.44
N GLN A 437 -22.43 0.05 -36.17
CA GLN A 437 -21.01 0.02 -36.53
C GLN A 437 -20.77 -0.15 -38.04
N LYS A 438 -21.79 -0.53 -38.83
CA LYS A 438 -21.65 -0.78 -40.26
C LYS A 438 -21.02 0.38 -41.03
N GLU A 439 -21.45 1.61 -40.75
CA GLU A 439 -20.92 2.81 -41.43
C GLU A 439 -19.44 3.04 -41.10
N LEU A 440 -19.08 2.84 -39.84
CA LEU A 440 -17.69 2.91 -39.38
C LEU A 440 -16.82 1.82 -40.03
N LEU A 441 -17.28 0.57 -40.05
CA LEU A 441 -16.53 -0.55 -40.66
C LEU A 441 -16.31 -0.32 -42.17
N LEU A 442 -17.32 0.18 -42.87
CA LEU A 442 -17.21 0.58 -44.29
C LEU A 442 -16.21 1.72 -44.49
N LYS A 443 -16.23 2.71 -43.61
CA LYS A 443 -15.31 3.85 -43.62
C LYS A 443 -13.87 3.40 -43.37
N LEU A 444 -13.62 2.61 -42.33
CA LEU A 444 -12.29 2.09 -41.99
C LEU A 444 -11.72 1.23 -43.12
N ALA A 445 -12.52 0.29 -43.65
CA ALA A 445 -12.10 -0.54 -44.79
C ALA A 445 -11.77 0.31 -46.03
N SER A 446 -12.53 1.37 -46.29
CA SER A 446 -12.26 2.30 -47.40
C SER A 446 -10.95 3.08 -47.20
N GLN A 447 -10.68 3.52 -45.97
CA GLN A 447 -9.42 4.20 -45.61
C GLN A 447 -8.22 3.27 -45.76
N THR A 448 -8.34 2.01 -45.34
CA THR A 448 -7.30 0.99 -45.52
C THR A 448 -7.01 0.74 -47.00
N VAL A 449 -8.06 0.58 -47.82
CA VAL A 449 -7.88 0.38 -49.28
C VAL A 449 -7.25 1.60 -49.94
N ALA A 450 -7.65 2.81 -49.55
CA ALA A 450 -7.05 4.04 -50.05
C ALA A 450 -5.57 4.17 -49.67
N HIS A 451 -5.22 3.81 -48.43
CA HIS A 451 -3.84 3.79 -47.96
C HIS A 451 -2.98 2.86 -48.80
N TYR A 452 -3.39 1.60 -49.00
CA TYR A 452 -2.61 0.67 -49.80
C TYR A 452 -2.59 1.00 -51.29
N LYS A 453 -3.68 1.55 -51.84
CA LYS A 453 -3.71 2.05 -53.21
C LYS A 453 -2.69 3.16 -53.47
N SER A 454 -2.27 3.90 -52.44
CA SER A 454 -1.27 4.97 -52.60
C SER A 454 0.14 4.45 -52.91
N PHE A 455 0.44 3.17 -52.65
CA PHE A 455 1.76 2.57 -52.88
C PHE A 455 1.72 1.39 -53.87
N VAL A 456 0.53 0.94 -54.29
CA VAL A 456 0.35 -0.17 -55.25
C VAL A 456 -0.20 0.36 -56.57
N SER A 457 0.56 0.15 -57.64
CA SER A 457 0.29 0.71 -58.98
C SER A 457 -0.84 0.02 -59.75
N ASP A 458 -1.17 -1.23 -59.41
CA ASP A 458 -2.14 -2.07 -60.13
C ASP A 458 -3.28 -2.54 -59.20
N GLU A 459 -4.51 -2.47 -59.71
CA GLU A 459 -5.72 -2.90 -59.00
C GLU A 459 -5.72 -4.41 -58.73
N LYS A 460 -5.12 -5.21 -59.62
CA LYS A 460 -4.98 -6.67 -59.43
C LYS A 460 -3.97 -7.00 -58.33
N ALA A 461 -2.85 -6.27 -58.27
CA ALA A 461 -1.84 -6.41 -57.23
C ALA A 461 -2.39 -5.98 -55.85
N LEU A 462 -3.17 -4.89 -55.80
CA LEU A 462 -3.84 -4.44 -54.58
C LEU A 462 -4.80 -5.50 -54.04
N LYS A 463 -5.59 -6.11 -54.94
CA LYS A 463 -6.51 -7.19 -54.58
C LYS A 463 -5.78 -8.40 -54.00
N MET A 464 -4.73 -8.90 -54.67
CA MET A 464 -3.94 -10.03 -54.16
C MET A 464 -3.27 -9.72 -52.81
N MET A 465 -2.74 -8.51 -52.63
CA MET A 465 -2.09 -8.13 -51.38
C MET A 465 -3.09 -8.14 -50.20
N VAL A 466 -4.28 -7.57 -50.40
CA VAL A 466 -5.33 -7.59 -49.38
C VAL A 466 -5.84 -9.02 -49.13
N GLU A 467 -6.04 -9.83 -50.16
CA GLU A 467 -6.47 -11.23 -50.02
C GLU A 467 -5.44 -12.14 -49.34
N ASN A 468 -4.14 -11.83 -49.41
CA ASN A 468 -3.10 -12.61 -48.75
C ASN A 468 -2.87 -12.20 -47.29
N ASN A 469 -3.14 -10.93 -46.95
CA ASN A 469 -2.84 -10.37 -45.63
C ASN A 469 -4.10 -9.95 -44.85
N PHE A 470 -5.30 -10.35 -45.31
CA PHE A 470 -6.58 -9.91 -44.76
C PHE A 470 -6.70 -10.08 -43.23
N ARG A 471 -6.18 -11.19 -42.67
CA ARG A 471 -6.21 -11.43 -41.21
C ARG A 471 -5.37 -10.42 -40.43
N GLN A 472 -4.17 -10.12 -40.93
CA GLN A 472 -3.24 -9.18 -40.30
C GLN A 472 -3.76 -7.74 -40.43
N ILE A 473 -4.24 -7.38 -41.62
CA ILE A 473 -4.88 -6.08 -41.88
C ILE A 473 -6.12 -5.89 -40.97
N ALA A 474 -6.96 -6.91 -40.85
CA ALA A 474 -8.13 -6.85 -39.97
C ALA A 474 -7.74 -6.76 -38.50
N GLY A 475 -6.68 -7.45 -38.07
CA GLY A 475 -6.12 -7.34 -36.73
C GLY A 475 -5.66 -5.91 -36.41
N GLU A 476 -4.92 -5.27 -37.30
CA GLU A 476 -4.45 -3.89 -37.12
C GLU A 476 -5.60 -2.87 -37.04
N ILE A 477 -6.67 -3.09 -37.80
CA ILE A 477 -7.89 -2.26 -37.71
C ILE A 477 -8.63 -2.56 -36.39
N TYR A 478 -8.73 -3.83 -36.00
CA TYR A 478 -9.39 -4.25 -34.78
C TYR A 478 -8.68 -3.74 -33.52
N ASP A 479 -7.35 -3.70 -33.50
CA ASP A 479 -6.56 -3.10 -32.42
C ASP A 479 -6.92 -1.61 -32.25
N GLN A 480 -7.10 -0.88 -33.36
CA GLN A 480 -7.54 0.52 -33.31
C GLN A 480 -9.01 0.68 -32.92
N ILE A 481 -9.87 -0.30 -33.22
CA ILE A 481 -11.24 -0.35 -32.71
C ILE A 481 -11.24 -0.57 -31.19
N LEU A 482 -10.39 -1.48 -30.68
CA LEU A 482 -10.21 -1.74 -29.26
C LEU A 482 -9.71 -0.49 -28.52
N GLU A 483 -8.79 0.29 -29.09
CA GLU A 483 -8.32 1.56 -28.52
C GLU A 483 -9.43 2.62 -28.38
N ARG A 484 -10.53 2.50 -29.13
CA ARG A 484 -11.59 3.51 -29.21
C ARG A 484 -12.94 3.05 -28.69
N LYS A 485 -13.02 1.83 -28.16
CA LYS A 485 -14.20 1.33 -27.47
C LYS A 485 -14.43 2.17 -26.21
N LYS A 486 -15.69 2.46 -25.91
CA LYS A 486 -16.12 3.10 -24.67
C LYS A 486 -17.25 2.30 -24.08
N TYR A 487 -17.04 1.81 -22.88
CA TYR A 487 -18.14 1.26 -22.09
C TYR A 487 -18.95 2.40 -21.50
N VAL A 488 -20.25 2.41 -21.73
CA VAL A 488 -21.18 3.32 -21.06
C VAL A 488 -21.77 2.57 -19.89
N SER A 489 -21.39 2.99 -18.68
CA SER A 489 -21.96 2.47 -17.43
C SER A 489 -23.33 3.11 -17.24
N ASP A 490 -24.39 2.32 -17.25
CA ASP A 490 -25.75 2.82 -16.96
C ASP A 490 -26.28 2.29 -15.61
N GLY A 491 -25.46 1.57 -14.84
CA GLY A 491 -25.85 1.13 -13.49
C GLY A 491 -24.78 0.39 -12.70
N TYR A 492 -25.14 0.08 -11.46
CA TYR A 492 -24.41 -0.84 -10.59
C TYR A 492 -25.27 -2.08 -10.36
N LEU A 493 -24.64 -3.25 -10.29
CA LEU A 493 -25.23 -4.38 -9.61
C LEU A 493 -25.06 -4.12 -8.10
N GLU A 494 -26.19 -3.79 -7.46
CA GLU A 494 -26.26 -3.43 -6.05
C GLU A 494 -26.86 -4.61 -5.27
N SER A 495 -26.23 -5.03 -4.17
CA SER A 495 -26.92 -5.86 -3.17
C SER A 495 -27.79 -5.00 -2.25
N GLY A 496 -28.72 -5.62 -1.54
CA GLY A 496 -29.34 -4.97 -0.37
C GLY A 496 -28.27 -4.59 0.67
N ILE A 497 -28.46 -3.44 1.33
CA ILE A 497 -27.59 -2.99 2.43
C ILE A 497 -27.79 -3.92 3.62
N ARG A 498 -26.68 -4.31 4.25
CA ARG A 498 -26.65 -5.08 5.48
C ARG A 498 -26.01 -4.26 6.59
N GLU A 499 -26.38 -4.60 7.81
CA GLU A 499 -25.79 -4.03 9.01
C GLU A 499 -24.25 -4.20 9.00
N PRO A 500 -23.50 -3.19 9.47
CA PRO A 500 -22.07 -3.29 9.70
C PRO A 500 -21.69 -4.53 10.50
N ASN A 501 -20.49 -5.06 10.24
CA ASN A 501 -19.91 -6.03 11.17
C ASN A 501 -19.71 -5.35 12.53
N PRO A 502 -19.95 -6.02 13.66
CA PRO A 502 -19.87 -5.39 14.98
C PRO A 502 -18.47 -4.92 15.39
N TYR A 503 -17.46 -5.36 14.65
CA TYR A 503 -16.07 -4.96 14.80
C TYR A 503 -15.42 -4.78 13.42
N LEU A 504 -14.39 -3.95 13.39
CA LEU A 504 -13.57 -3.70 12.20
C LEU A 504 -12.56 -4.83 11.94
N GLU A 505 -12.26 -5.06 10.67
CA GLU A 505 -11.32 -6.06 10.20
C GLU A 505 -9.90 -5.75 10.70
N GLN A 506 -9.16 -6.80 11.06
CA GLN A 506 -7.82 -6.67 11.62
C GLN A 506 -6.79 -6.19 10.58
N TYR A 507 -5.82 -5.41 11.04
CA TYR A 507 -4.73 -4.90 10.21
C TYR A 507 -3.47 -5.75 10.41
N ASN A 508 -2.82 -6.20 9.33
CA ASN A 508 -1.59 -7.02 9.42
C ASN A 508 -0.37 -6.16 9.06
N ILE A 509 0.67 -6.17 9.89
CA ILE A 509 1.88 -5.36 9.68
C ILE A 509 3.13 -6.23 9.80
N SER A 510 3.92 -6.31 8.72
CA SER A 510 5.25 -6.93 8.77
C SER A 510 6.25 -6.02 9.49
N LEU A 511 6.81 -6.42 10.63
CA LEU A 511 7.79 -5.68 11.43
C LEU A 511 9.15 -6.39 11.43
N VAL A 512 10.25 -5.63 11.48
CA VAL A 512 11.57 -6.22 11.73
C VAL A 512 11.68 -6.62 13.20
N LEU A 513 12.22 -7.81 13.48
CA LEU A 513 12.38 -8.31 14.84
C LEU A 513 13.18 -7.33 15.70
N GLY A 514 12.59 -6.88 16.81
CA GLY A 514 13.17 -5.88 17.71
C GLY A 514 12.96 -4.43 17.30
N GLU A 515 12.39 -4.15 16.12
CA GLU A 515 11.93 -2.82 15.76
C GLU A 515 10.76 -2.41 16.65
N LYS A 516 10.86 -1.22 17.25
CA LYS A 516 9.78 -0.66 18.06
C LYS A 516 8.97 0.32 17.22
N PRO A 517 7.62 0.29 17.32
CA PRO A 517 6.79 1.34 16.77
C PRO A 517 7.21 2.71 17.31
N VAL A 518 6.92 3.75 16.55
CA VAL A 518 7.22 5.15 16.91
C VAL A 518 5.91 5.94 17.05
N THR A 519 5.95 7.10 17.70
CA THR A 519 4.80 8.02 17.73
C THR A 519 4.82 8.93 16.51
N LEU A 520 3.64 9.41 16.08
CA LEU A 520 3.54 10.40 15.00
C LEU A 520 4.32 11.69 15.32
N GLU A 521 4.30 12.15 16.58
CA GLU A 521 5.03 13.34 17.03
C GLU A 521 6.55 13.22 16.86
N SER A 522 7.09 12.00 16.90
CA SER A 522 8.53 11.79 16.78
C SER A 522 9.05 11.97 15.35
N GLN A 523 8.16 11.98 14.34
CA GLN A 523 8.51 11.96 12.91
C GLN A 523 7.90 13.10 12.08
N LEU A 524 7.53 14.23 12.72
CA LEU A 524 6.76 15.32 12.12
C LEU A 524 7.27 15.85 10.77
N ASP A 525 8.58 15.76 10.52
CA ASP A 525 9.20 16.30 9.31
C ASP A 525 9.28 15.29 8.16
N GLN A 526 9.31 13.99 8.46
CA GLN A 526 9.69 12.96 7.48
C GLN A 526 8.59 11.94 7.21
N PHE A 527 7.83 11.53 8.23
CA PHE A 527 6.87 10.43 8.16
C PHE A 527 7.34 9.26 7.25
N PRO A 528 8.50 8.64 7.52
CA PRO A 528 9.03 7.57 6.68
C PRO A 528 8.05 6.39 6.59
N ARG A 529 7.86 5.88 5.37
CA ARG A 529 6.95 4.75 5.05
C ARG A 529 7.40 3.42 5.67
N GLU A 530 8.69 3.30 5.97
CA GLU A 530 9.27 2.09 6.53
C GLU A 530 8.85 1.90 8.00
N LYS A 531 8.54 3.00 8.70
CA LYS A 531 8.20 2.99 10.12
C LYS A 531 6.75 2.58 10.38
N VAL A 532 6.56 1.95 11.53
CA VAL A 532 5.23 1.66 12.08
C VAL A 532 4.93 2.65 13.19
N TYR A 533 3.76 3.26 13.11
CA TYR A 533 3.29 4.28 14.03
C TYR A 533 2.30 3.67 15.00
N ALA A 534 2.35 4.10 16.26
CA ALA A 534 1.48 3.61 17.32
C ALA A 534 1.13 4.71 18.32
N TRP A 535 0.39 4.33 19.38
CA TRP A 535 -0.09 5.23 20.44
C TRP A 535 -1.10 6.30 19.99
N PHE A 536 -1.89 5.96 18.98
CA PHE A 536 -2.99 6.80 18.54
C PHE A 536 -4.09 6.93 19.60
N LYS A 537 -4.69 8.11 19.67
CA LYS A 537 -5.78 8.41 20.59
C LYS A 537 -7.15 8.05 20.00
N LYS A 538 -7.31 8.24 18.68
CA LYS A 538 -8.60 8.19 17.96
C LYS A 538 -8.64 7.14 16.84
N ALA A 539 -7.51 6.53 16.53
CA ALA A 539 -7.43 5.52 15.48
C ALA A 539 -8.23 4.26 15.83
N CYS A 540 -8.87 3.61 14.89
CA CYS A 540 -9.59 2.34 15.15
C CYS A 540 -8.66 1.13 15.37
N HIS A 541 -7.34 1.30 15.18
CA HIS A 541 -6.32 0.29 15.46
C HIS A 541 -5.19 0.90 16.30
N SER A 542 -4.41 0.06 16.98
CA SER A 542 -3.32 0.52 17.84
C SER A 542 -2.05 0.89 17.07
N MET A 543 -1.88 0.34 15.86
CA MET A 543 -0.69 0.49 15.03
C MET A 543 -1.04 0.59 13.54
N TYR A 544 -0.30 1.40 12.79
CA TYR A 544 -0.41 1.52 11.35
C TYR A 544 0.95 1.74 10.69
N ARG A 545 1.08 1.22 9.46
CA ARG A 545 2.08 1.66 8.49
C ARG A 545 1.35 2.52 7.44
N PHE A 546 2.02 3.52 6.88
CA PHE A 546 1.47 4.37 5.82
C PHE A 546 2.27 4.20 4.54
N ASP A 547 1.60 4.25 3.40
CA ASP A 547 2.24 4.02 2.10
C ASP A 547 2.94 5.28 1.59
N SER A 548 2.49 6.45 2.07
CA SER A 548 3.08 7.75 1.81
C SER A 548 3.28 8.59 3.08
N SER A 549 4.25 9.50 3.03
CA SER A 549 4.46 10.48 4.11
C SER A 549 3.28 11.46 4.26
N PHE A 550 2.51 11.68 3.19
CA PHE A 550 1.30 12.48 3.20
C PHE A 550 0.17 11.82 4.00
N GLU A 551 -0.05 10.51 3.84
CA GLU A 551 -0.98 9.76 4.69
C GLU A 551 -0.59 9.81 6.15
N GLY A 552 0.71 9.62 6.46
CA GLY A 552 1.21 9.73 7.84
C GLY A 552 0.97 11.12 8.44
N ARG A 553 1.14 12.18 7.64
CA ARG A 553 0.84 13.55 8.05
C ARG A 553 -0.66 13.79 8.22
N LEU A 554 -1.51 13.25 7.35
CA LEU A 554 -2.96 13.33 7.50
C LEU A 554 -3.43 12.61 8.76
N ALA A 555 -2.92 11.41 9.03
CA ALA A 555 -3.20 10.66 10.26
C ALA A 555 -2.81 11.46 11.51
N TYR A 556 -1.68 12.18 11.48
CA TYR A 556 -1.30 13.09 12.56
C TYR A 556 -2.30 14.22 12.79
N LEU A 557 -2.79 14.85 11.73
CA LEU A 557 -3.81 15.90 11.83
C LEU A 557 -5.13 15.33 12.39
N LEU A 558 -5.57 14.17 11.88
CA LEU A 558 -6.80 13.51 12.31
C LEU A 558 -6.77 13.10 13.78
N ASP A 559 -5.65 12.55 14.27
CA ASP A 559 -5.54 12.08 15.66
C ASP A 559 -5.52 13.25 16.67
N LYS A 560 -5.11 14.46 16.23
CA LYS A 560 -5.04 15.66 17.08
C LYS A 560 -6.26 16.56 17.02
N ASP A 561 -6.93 16.65 15.89
CA ASP A 561 -8.04 17.59 15.69
C ASP A 561 -9.22 17.23 16.59
N SER A 562 -9.71 18.18 17.40
CA SER A 562 -10.79 17.93 18.36
C SER A 562 -12.15 17.62 17.74
N SER A 563 -12.36 17.95 16.47
CA SER A 563 -13.63 17.69 15.76
C SER A 563 -13.78 16.24 15.32
N VAL A 564 -12.66 15.53 15.13
CA VAL A 564 -12.62 14.10 14.80
C VAL A 564 -12.95 13.29 16.06
N GLU A 565 -13.93 12.40 15.97
CA GLU A 565 -14.25 11.44 17.04
C GLU A 565 -13.28 10.25 16.91
N ASP A 566 -13.34 9.56 15.78
CA ASP A 566 -12.51 8.41 15.46
C ASP A 566 -12.06 8.45 13.99
N TRP A 567 -10.97 7.74 13.67
CA TRP A 567 -10.53 7.56 12.28
C TRP A 567 -10.03 6.14 12.04
N LEU A 568 -10.17 5.66 10.81
CA LEU A 568 -9.84 4.31 10.39
C LEU A 568 -9.01 4.40 9.11
N ARG A 569 -7.82 3.79 9.11
CA ARG A 569 -7.23 3.27 7.87
C ARG A 569 -7.78 1.86 7.66
N PRO A 570 -8.62 1.60 6.65
CA PRO A 570 -9.28 0.32 6.46
C PRO A 570 -8.28 -0.81 6.17
N ALA A 571 -8.55 -2.01 6.67
CA ALA A 571 -7.84 -3.21 6.21
C ALA A 571 -8.32 -3.57 4.78
N PRO A 572 -7.52 -4.31 3.97
CA PRO A 572 -7.87 -4.62 2.58
C PRO A 572 -9.27 -5.24 2.37
N ASN A 573 -9.75 -6.04 3.34
CA ASN A 573 -11.08 -6.68 3.26
C ASN A 573 -12.19 -5.92 3.98
N GLN A 574 -11.93 -4.74 4.54
CA GLN A 574 -12.92 -3.97 5.31
C GLN A 574 -14.14 -3.56 4.47
N PHE A 575 -13.91 -3.32 3.18
CA PHE A 575 -14.91 -2.90 2.19
C PHE A 575 -15.17 -4.01 1.15
N GLU A 576 -15.22 -5.26 1.60
CA GLU A 576 -15.52 -6.40 0.73
C GLU A 576 -16.83 -6.19 -0.05
N GLY A 577 -16.78 -6.42 -1.36
CA GLY A 577 -17.92 -6.24 -2.26
C GLY A 577 -17.95 -4.91 -3.02
N LEU A 578 -17.06 -3.96 -2.71
CA LEU A 578 -16.88 -2.74 -3.49
C LEU A 578 -15.86 -2.95 -4.60
N TYR A 579 -16.34 -2.80 -5.83
CA TYR A 579 -15.51 -2.92 -7.03
C TYR A 579 -15.62 -1.68 -7.89
N TRP A 580 -14.52 -1.34 -8.54
CA TRP A 580 -14.47 -0.37 -9.62
C TRP A 580 -13.88 -1.06 -10.86
N ARG A 581 -14.04 -0.46 -12.03
CA ARG A 581 -13.44 -0.95 -13.26
C ARG A 581 -12.50 0.11 -13.83
N ASP A 582 -11.39 -0.31 -14.40
CA ASP A 582 -10.50 0.58 -15.15
C ASP A 582 -11.26 1.32 -16.28
N ALA A 583 -10.73 2.46 -16.70
CA ALA A 583 -11.35 3.28 -17.72
C ALA A 583 -11.43 2.57 -19.09
N SER A 584 -10.55 1.60 -19.34
CA SER A 584 -10.59 0.77 -20.55
C SER A 584 -11.70 -0.30 -20.50
N GLY A 585 -12.18 -0.63 -19.30
CA GLY A 585 -13.24 -1.58 -19.06
C GLY A 585 -12.81 -3.04 -19.14
N ASP A 586 -11.52 -3.32 -19.03
CA ASP A 586 -10.91 -4.64 -19.19
C ASP A 586 -10.74 -5.35 -17.84
N SER A 587 -10.52 -4.60 -16.76
CA SER A 587 -10.18 -5.16 -15.45
C SER A 587 -11.10 -4.65 -14.36
N GLN A 588 -11.68 -5.58 -13.59
CA GLN A 588 -12.42 -5.27 -12.37
C GLN A 588 -11.48 -5.32 -11.17
N ASN A 589 -11.45 -4.23 -10.40
CA ASN A 589 -10.57 -4.04 -9.26
C ASN A 589 -11.38 -3.84 -7.98
N ARG A 590 -10.85 -4.30 -6.84
CA ARG A 590 -11.42 -3.96 -5.52
C ARG A 590 -11.19 -2.47 -5.23
N TYR A 591 -12.18 -1.83 -4.61
CA TYR A 591 -12.05 -0.46 -4.13
C TYR A 591 -11.71 -0.47 -2.64
N GLU A 592 -10.58 0.13 -2.29
CA GLU A 592 -10.07 0.25 -0.92
C GLU A 592 -9.82 1.74 -0.64
N PRO A 593 -10.61 2.39 0.23
CA PRO A 593 -10.40 3.79 0.57
C PRO A 593 -9.22 3.96 1.53
N ASP A 594 -8.51 5.09 1.42
CA ASP A 594 -7.32 5.37 2.25
C ASP A 594 -7.69 5.61 3.72
N PHE A 595 -8.72 6.43 3.98
CA PHE A 595 -9.20 6.72 5.33
C PHE A 595 -10.73 6.78 5.41
N VAL A 596 -11.26 6.49 6.59
CA VAL A 596 -12.64 6.77 7.00
C VAL A 596 -12.58 7.56 8.29
N VAL A 597 -13.19 8.74 8.32
CA VAL A 597 -13.12 9.67 9.44
C VAL A 597 -14.51 9.91 10.00
N GLU A 598 -14.69 9.65 11.28
CA GLU A 598 -15.95 9.88 11.97
C GLU A 598 -15.94 11.24 12.68
N PHE A 599 -16.94 12.05 12.36
CA PHE A 599 -17.27 13.28 13.06
C PHE A 599 -18.57 13.10 13.83
N LYS A 600 -18.88 14.08 14.68
CA LYS A 600 -20.12 14.11 15.47
C LYS A 600 -21.39 13.92 14.63
N ASN A 601 -21.42 14.46 13.41
CA ASN A 601 -22.64 14.50 12.59
C ASN A 601 -22.52 13.78 11.23
N GLU A 602 -21.33 13.33 10.82
CA GLU A 602 -21.11 12.70 9.53
C GLU A 602 -19.91 11.73 9.58
N ILE A 603 -19.84 10.80 8.63
CA ILE A 603 -18.68 9.97 8.37
C ILE A 603 -18.13 10.31 6.99
N VAL A 604 -16.84 10.57 6.88
CA VAL A 604 -16.18 10.99 5.64
C VAL A 604 -15.22 9.90 5.17
N MET A 605 -15.48 9.35 4.00
CA MET A 605 -14.55 8.49 3.26
C MET A 605 -13.57 9.37 2.49
N VAL A 606 -12.28 9.19 2.74
CA VAL A 606 -11.20 10.06 2.27
C VAL A 606 -10.21 9.27 1.41
N GLU A 607 -9.91 9.82 0.24
CA GLU A 607 -8.84 9.35 -0.65
C GLU A 607 -7.74 10.41 -0.72
N VAL A 608 -6.48 9.99 -0.62
CA VAL A 608 -5.31 10.86 -0.78
C VAL A 608 -4.74 10.63 -2.18
N LYS A 609 -4.69 11.69 -2.98
CA LYS A 609 -4.13 11.66 -4.35
C LYS A 609 -3.42 12.97 -4.67
N PRO A 610 -2.41 12.99 -5.55
CA PRO A 610 -1.89 14.22 -6.12
C PRO A 610 -3.00 15.02 -6.81
N GLY A 611 -2.94 16.34 -6.70
CA GLY A 611 -3.97 17.22 -7.28
C GLY A 611 -4.09 17.08 -8.80
N GLU A 612 -2.99 16.80 -9.49
CA GLU A 612 -2.93 16.58 -10.94
C GLU A 612 -3.61 15.28 -11.38
N GLU A 613 -3.61 14.26 -10.52
CA GLU A 613 -4.20 12.93 -10.79
C GLU A 613 -5.72 12.90 -10.61
N ALA A 614 -6.33 13.95 -10.05
CA ALA A 614 -7.78 14.02 -9.87
C ALA A 614 -8.56 13.97 -11.20
N GLY A 615 -7.90 14.31 -12.32
CA GLY A 615 -8.45 14.23 -13.67
C GLY A 615 -8.28 12.86 -14.35
N ASP A 616 -7.50 11.96 -13.77
CA ASP A 616 -7.21 10.64 -14.33
C ASP A 616 -8.51 9.84 -14.52
N PRO A 617 -8.74 9.23 -15.70
CA PRO A 617 -9.90 8.39 -15.95
C PRO A 617 -10.16 7.32 -14.88
N ASP A 618 -9.13 6.64 -14.38
CA ASP A 618 -9.26 5.57 -13.39
C ASP A 618 -9.64 6.14 -12.01
N VAL A 619 -9.06 7.28 -11.63
CA VAL A 619 -9.40 8.00 -10.39
C VAL A 619 -10.85 8.45 -10.42
N ARG A 620 -11.36 8.84 -11.59
CA ARG A 620 -12.78 9.21 -11.77
C ARG A 620 -13.71 8.01 -11.61
N GLU A 621 -13.36 6.83 -12.12
CA GLU A 621 -14.17 5.63 -11.93
C GLU A 621 -14.19 5.17 -10.46
N LYS A 622 -13.03 5.20 -9.77
CA LYS A 622 -12.94 4.99 -8.31
C LYS A 622 -13.85 5.94 -7.55
N LYS A 623 -13.76 7.24 -7.86
CA LYS A 623 -14.60 8.28 -7.26
C LYS A 623 -16.09 8.00 -7.43
N LYS A 624 -16.54 7.61 -8.62
CA LYS A 624 -17.96 7.28 -8.86
C LYS A 624 -18.44 6.15 -7.96
N THR A 625 -17.64 5.08 -7.79
CA THR A 625 -17.99 3.95 -6.93
C THR A 625 -18.08 4.39 -5.46
N ALA A 626 -17.13 5.18 -4.98
CA ALA A 626 -17.10 5.69 -3.61
C ALA A 626 -18.26 6.66 -3.30
N GLU A 627 -18.57 7.57 -4.23
CA GLU A 627 -19.71 8.49 -4.12
C GLU A 627 -21.04 7.72 -4.08
N LYS A 628 -21.18 6.70 -4.94
CA LYS A 628 -22.36 5.84 -4.99
C LYS A 628 -22.56 5.05 -3.69
N TYR A 629 -21.48 4.53 -3.10
CA TYR A 629 -21.52 3.89 -1.78
C TYR A 629 -22.03 4.85 -0.71
N CYS A 630 -21.43 6.04 -0.62
CA CYS A 630 -21.81 7.06 0.35
C CYS A 630 -23.27 7.51 0.18
N GLU A 631 -23.74 7.63 -1.07
CA GLU A 631 -25.13 7.97 -1.39
C GLU A 631 -26.10 6.89 -0.88
N LEU A 632 -25.84 5.61 -1.19
CA LEU A 632 -26.71 4.49 -0.80
C LEU A 632 -26.77 4.32 0.72
N VAL A 633 -25.62 4.42 1.39
CA VAL A 633 -25.54 4.40 2.86
C VAL A 633 -26.34 5.55 3.46
N SER A 634 -26.15 6.77 2.96
CA SER A 634 -26.85 7.97 3.46
C SER A 634 -28.36 7.92 3.24
N LYS A 635 -28.84 7.25 2.18
CA LYS A 635 -30.28 7.04 1.94
C LYS A 635 -30.93 6.12 2.98
N ASN A 636 -30.15 5.32 3.70
CA ASN A 636 -30.63 4.31 4.64
C ASN A 636 -30.40 4.69 6.11
N ILE A 637 -30.17 5.98 6.42
CA ILE A 637 -30.12 6.47 7.80
C ILE A 637 -31.40 6.09 8.55
N GLY A 638 -31.23 5.56 9.77
CA GLY A 638 -32.29 5.01 10.61
C GLY A 638 -32.56 3.51 10.37
N ASN A 639 -31.99 2.92 9.32
CA ASN A 639 -32.08 1.50 9.02
C ASN A 639 -30.71 0.82 9.17
N TYR A 640 -30.69 -0.48 9.43
CA TYR A 640 -29.47 -1.31 9.44
C TYR A 640 -28.32 -0.79 10.35
N GLY A 641 -28.64 -0.08 11.44
CA GLY A 641 -27.65 0.49 12.36
C GLY A 641 -26.93 1.74 11.83
N ILE A 642 -27.43 2.35 10.75
CA ILE A 642 -26.86 3.56 10.17
C ILE A 642 -27.47 4.79 10.85
N VAL A 643 -26.63 5.61 11.49
CA VAL A 643 -27.08 6.82 12.23
C VAL A 643 -26.52 8.12 11.68
N LYS A 644 -25.41 8.07 10.93
CA LYS A 644 -24.73 9.25 10.36
C LYS A 644 -24.72 9.18 8.83
N PRO A 645 -24.87 10.32 8.12
CA PRO A 645 -24.64 10.40 6.68
C PRO A 645 -23.17 10.15 6.34
N TRP A 646 -22.95 9.58 5.17
CA TRP A 646 -21.63 9.31 4.60
C TRP A 646 -21.34 10.25 3.43
N ARG A 647 -20.10 10.72 3.34
CA ARG A 647 -19.63 11.58 2.24
C ARG A 647 -18.24 11.15 1.77
N TYR A 648 -17.99 11.30 0.48
CA TYR A 648 -16.69 11.02 -0.12
C TYR A 648 -15.90 12.31 -0.41
N VAL A 649 -14.58 12.31 -0.17
CA VAL A 649 -13.68 13.42 -0.47
C VAL A 649 -12.33 12.91 -1.00
N ILE A 650 -11.79 13.57 -2.02
CA ILE A 650 -10.40 13.44 -2.44
C ILE A 650 -9.61 14.61 -1.85
N VAL A 651 -8.55 14.31 -1.10
CA VAL A 651 -7.64 15.29 -0.50
C VAL A 651 -6.35 15.34 -1.33
N PRO A 652 -6.05 16.50 -1.97
CA PRO A 652 -4.79 16.70 -2.69
C PRO A 652 -3.59 16.62 -1.76
N THR A 653 -2.57 15.83 -2.11
CA THR A 653 -1.34 15.66 -1.29
C THR A 653 -0.66 16.99 -0.99
N GLU A 654 -0.70 17.94 -1.92
CA GLU A 654 -0.07 19.27 -1.81
C GLU A 654 -0.73 20.14 -0.74
N LYS A 655 -1.98 19.85 -0.38
CA LYS A 655 -2.70 20.55 0.70
C LYS A 655 -2.39 20.00 2.08
N ILE A 656 -1.88 18.77 2.18
CA ILE A 656 -1.62 18.10 3.45
C ILE A 656 -0.30 18.64 4.04
N CYS A 657 -0.42 19.69 4.86
CA CYS A 657 0.68 20.29 5.62
C CYS A 657 0.34 20.33 7.12
N LEU A 658 1.34 20.42 8.00
CA LEU A 658 1.14 20.38 9.46
C LEU A 658 0.32 21.57 10.00
N SER A 659 0.23 22.65 9.24
CA SER A 659 -0.60 23.83 9.55
C SER A 659 -2.03 23.73 8.98
N ALA A 660 -2.34 22.69 8.20
CA ALA A 660 -3.67 22.53 7.62
C ALA A 660 -4.70 22.19 8.70
N THR A 661 -5.93 22.66 8.50
CA THR A 661 -7.08 22.29 9.34
C THR A 661 -7.83 21.13 8.68
N ILE A 662 -8.36 20.21 9.49
CA ILE A 662 -9.16 19.10 8.95
C ILE A 662 -10.41 19.62 8.21
N GLY A 663 -11.03 20.68 8.73
CA GLY A 663 -12.14 21.35 8.05
C GLY A 663 -11.79 21.84 6.64
N GLY A 664 -10.64 22.50 6.46
CA GLY A 664 -10.20 22.99 5.14
C GLY A 664 -9.77 21.87 4.19
N LEU A 665 -9.18 20.79 4.71
CA LEU A 665 -8.80 19.61 3.91
C LEU A 665 -10.03 18.83 3.41
N LEU A 666 -11.04 18.68 4.27
CA LEU A 666 -12.25 17.89 3.97
C LEU A 666 -13.41 18.71 3.42
N ALA A 667 -13.23 20.02 3.24
CA ALA A 667 -14.19 20.89 2.58
C ALA A 667 -14.36 20.45 1.12
N SER A 668 -15.60 20.10 0.76
CA SER A 668 -15.97 19.66 -0.57
C SER A 668 -15.59 20.71 -1.62
N HIS A 669 -14.63 20.42 -2.50
CA HIS A 669 -14.45 21.17 -3.76
C HIS A 669 -15.61 20.81 -4.70
N GLY A 670 -16.84 21.21 -4.34
CA GLY A 670 -18.05 20.84 -5.08
C GLY A 670 -19.36 20.93 -4.29
N SER A 671 -19.69 22.08 -3.68
CA SER A 671 -21.05 22.61 -3.55
C SER A 671 -21.00 23.93 -2.77
N LEU A 672 -21.32 25.03 -3.43
CA LEU A 672 -21.51 26.33 -2.80
C LEU A 672 -22.81 26.32 -1.98
N SER A 673 -22.76 25.85 -0.73
CA SER A 673 -23.70 26.32 0.29
C SER A 673 -22.96 27.30 1.20
N LYS A 674 -23.13 28.60 0.90
CA LYS A 674 -22.74 29.68 1.79
C LYS A 674 -23.43 29.49 3.14
N THR A 675 -22.65 29.13 4.15
CA THR A 675 -22.93 29.55 5.51
C THR A 675 -21.67 30.24 6.03
N GLU A 676 -21.89 31.46 6.49
CA GLU A 676 -20.88 32.39 6.95
C GLU A 676 -20.15 31.86 8.17
N THR A 677 -18.94 31.33 7.98
CA THR A 677 -17.84 31.39 8.95
C THR A 677 -16.60 30.83 8.27
N ASP A 678 -15.87 31.64 7.52
CA ASP A 678 -14.41 31.48 7.37
C ASP A 678 -13.84 32.73 6.70
N LYS A 679 -13.22 33.59 7.51
CA LYS A 679 -12.46 34.76 7.04
C LYS A 679 -10.96 34.46 6.89
N SER A 680 -10.49 33.27 7.25
CA SER A 680 -9.07 32.89 7.21
C SER A 680 -8.58 32.36 5.85
N ASP A 681 -9.49 31.94 4.96
CA ASP A 681 -9.11 31.25 3.71
C ASP A 681 -8.90 32.17 2.50
N LEU A 682 -9.24 33.46 2.60
CA LEU A 682 -8.99 34.41 1.50
C LEU A 682 -7.51 34.71 1.31
N PHE A 683 -6.69 34.60 2.37
CA PHE A 683 -5.29 35.03 2.33
C PHE A 683 -4.42 34.21 1.36
N PHE A 684 -4.70 32.93 1.16
CA PHE A 684 -3.89 32.07 0.29
C PHE A 684 -4.48 31.85 -1.11
N SER A 685 -5.68 32.38 -1.36
CA SER A 685 -6.42 32.18 -2.63
C SER A 685 -5.67 32.69 -3.87
N ASP A 686 -4.77 33.66 -3.71
CA ASP A 686 -4.00 34.33 -4.76
C ASP A 686 -2.48 34.14 -4.62
N VAL A 687 -2.03 33.23 -3.73
CA VAL A 687 -0.60 32.98 -3.49
C VAL A 687 -0.03 32.06 -4.56
N ILE A 688 1.08 32.48 -5.16
CA ILE A 688 1.77 31.75 -6.24
C ILE A 688 3.01 31.03 -5.66
N PRO A 689 3.26 29.74 -6.00
CA PRO A 689 4.47 29.03 -5.60
C PRO A 689 5.76 29.67 -6.16
N ASP A 690 6.90 29.49 -5.48
CA ASP A 690 8.19 30.09 -5.91
C ASP A 690 8.61 29.65 -7.33
N GLU A 691 8.26 28.44 -7.74
CA GLU A 691 8.55 27.87 -9.05
C GLU A 691 7.77 28.52 -10.20
N GLN A 692 6.62 29.13 -9.90
CA GLN A 692 5.71 29.70 -10.90
C GLN A 692 5.85 31.22 -11.05
N ILE A 693 6.59 31.89 -10.16
CA ILE A 693 6.74 33.34 -10.20
C ILE A 693 7.91 33.80 -11.09
N THR A 694 7.62 34.72 -12.02
CA THR A 694 8.63 35.27 -12.94
C THR A 694 9.49 36.35 -12.28
N SER A 695 10.70 36.57 -12.80
CA SER A 695 11.61 37.64 -12.34
C SER A 695 11.02 39.05 -12.44
N ALA A 696 10.04 39.26 -13.33
CA ALA A 696 9.33 40.53 -13.48
C ALA A 696 8.24 40.74 -12.42
N GLN A 697 7.84 39.69 -11.70
CA GLN A 697 6.82 39.72 -10.65
C GLN A 697 7.45 39.75 -9.24
N ARG A 698 8.53 39.00 -9.04
CA ARG A 698 9.26 38.91 -7.76
C ARG A 698 9.62 40.30 -7.26
N ASN A 699 9.17 40.65 -6.05
CA ASN A 699 9.54 41.88 -5.35
C ASN A 699 9.11 43.20 -6.05
N ILE A 700 8.31 43.09 -7.12
CA ILE A 700 7.77 44.22 -7.89
C ILE A 700 6.25 44.24 -7.76
N THR A 701 5.58 43.14 -8.12
CA THR A 701 4.12 43.00 -7.99
C THR A 701 3.72 42.05 -6.87
N HIS A 702 4.61 41.12 -6.51
CA HIS A 702 4.37 40.14 -5.46
C HIS A 702 5.41 40.26 -4.34
N VAL A 703 4.98 39.96 -3.13
CA VAL A 703 5.79 39.97 -1.91
C VAL A 703 5.94 38.53 -1.41
N PRO A 704 7.15 38.10 -1.02
CA PRO A 704 7.38 36.75 -0.55
C PRO A 704 6.79 36.54 0.85
N ILE A 705 6.32 35.32 1.11
CA ILE A 705 5.80 34.86 2.39
C ILE A 705 6.86 33.98 3.07
N TYR A 706 7.19 34.29 4.31
CA TYR A 706 8.15 33.56 5.14
C TYR A 706 7.55 33.19 6.49
N SER A 707 8.11 32.19 7.16
CA SER A 707 7.89 32.02 8.60
C SER A 707 8.73 33.04 9.38
N LEU A 708 8.22 33.54 10.52
CA LEU A 708 8.99 34.47 11.37
C LEU A 708 10.34 33.89 11.81
N GLN A 709 10.37 32.56 12.04
CA GLN A 709 11.60 31.85 12.37
C GLN A 709 12.59 31.87 11.19
N ALA A 710 12.15 31.58 9.97
CA ALA A 710 13.02 31.63 8.80
C ALA A 710 13.62 33.02 8.61
N VAL A 711 12.83 34.08 8.77
CA VAL A 711 13.31 35.46 8.70
C VAL A 711 14.37 35.72 9.79
N ALA A 712 14.07 35.45 11.06
CA ALA A 712 15.04 35.67 12.16
C ALA A 712 16.36 34.90 11.92
N THR A 713 16.27 33.63 11.54
CA THR A 713 17.45 32.76 11.33
C THR A 713 18.27 33.17 10.10
N SER A 714 17.59 33.61 9.03
CA SER A 714 18.22 34.03 7.76
C SER A 714 19.19 35.21 7.93
N PHE A 715 18.93 36.12 8.87
CA PHE A 715 19.81 37.25 9.16
C PHE A 715 21.07 36.85 9.92
N VAL A 716 20.98 35.86 10.83
CA VAL A 716 22.13 35.32 11.55
C VAL A 716 23.04 34.51 10.62
N GLU A 717 22.46 33.73 9.71
CA GLU A 717 23.19 32.83 8.82
C GLU A 717 23.58 33.45 7.46
N GLN A 718 23.16 34.71 7.20
CA GLN A 718 23.33 35.39 5.91
C GLN A 718 22.86 34.56 4.70
N ARG A 719 21.83 33.74 4.90
CA ARG A 719 21.20 32.90 3.86
C ARG A 719 19.82 33.46 3.54
N ALA A 720 19.31 33.26 2.32
CA ALA A 720 17.92 33.61 2.02
C ALA A 720 16.95 32.68 2.78
N PRO A 721 15.89 33.19 3.43
CA PRO A 721 14.89 32.37 4.09
C PRO A 721 14.10 31.55 3.06
N ASP A 722 13.69 30.33 3.45
CA ASP A 722 12.86 29.47 2.60
C ASP A 722 11.48 30.10 2.39
N THR A 723 11.10 30.30 1.12
CA THR A 723 9.86 30.98 0.72
C THR A 723 8.67 30.01 0.76
N ILE A 724 7.61 30.39 1.48
CA ILE A 724 6.33 29.64 1.51
C ILE A 724 5.53 29.87 0.22
N GLY A 725 5.61 31.08 -0.34
CA GLY A 725 4.94 31.47 -1.58
C GLY A 725 5.02 32.98 -1.82
N TRP A 726 4.37 33.47 -2.87
CA TRP A 726 4.38 34.88 -3.26
C TRP A 726 2.96 35.43 -3.37
N LYS A 727 2.66 36.52 -2.65
CA LYS A 727 1.33 37.15 -2.67
C LYS A 727 1.32 38.43 -3.51
N PRO A 728 0.37 38.61 -4.44
CA PRO A 728 0.23 39.87 -5.18
C PRO A 728 -0.23 40.98 -4.24
N LEU A 729 0.54 42.07 -4.15
CA LEU A 729 0.19 43.26 -3.36
C LEU A 729 0.34 44.57 -4.18
N ALA A 730 0.67 44.45 -5.46
CA ALA A 730 0.79 45.59 -6.37
C ALA A 730 -0.54 46.34 -6.52
N GLY A 731 -0.51 47.66 -6.37
CA GLY A 731 -1.69 48.52 -6.51
C GLY A 731 -2.39 48.86 -5.19
N ILE A 732 -2.10 48.14 -4.10
CA ILE A 732 -2.61 48.43 -2.75
C ILE A 732 -1.52 49.15 -1.93
N PHE A 733 -0.26 48.74 -2.06
CA PHE A 733 0.87 49.30 -1.33
C PHE A 733 2.01 49.73 -2.27
N LYS A 734 2.81 50.72 -1.85
CA LYS A 734 4.08 51.05 -2.51
C LYS A 734 5.14 50.03 -2.08
N LEU A 735 5.28 48.96 -2.86
CA LEU A 735 6.18 47.85 -2.56
C LEU A 735 7.65 48.25 -2.64
N ASN A 736 8.46 47.72 -1.71
CA ASN A 736 9.92 47.79 -1.73
C ASN A 736 10.46 46.37 -1.95
N PRO A 737 11.54 46.18 -2.75
CA PRO A 737 12.01 44.85 -3.11
C PRO A 737 12.45 43.91 -1.99
N LYS A 738 12.50 44.38 -0.74
CA LYS A 738 12.87 43.56 0.42
C LYS A 738 11.73 43.37 1.43
N MET A 739 10.52 43.85 1.13
CA MET A 739 9.36 43.58 1.98
C MET A 739 9.04 42.09 1.99
N PHE A 740 8.43 41.62 3.07
CA PHE A 740 7.98 40.24 3.19
C PHE A 740 6.73 40.14 4.06
N ILE A 741 6.04 39.02 3.93
CA ILE A 741 4.85 38.69 4.71
C ILE A 741 5.22 37.59 5.70
N ALA A 742 4.78 37.71 6.95
CA ALA A 742 4.88 36.63 7.91
C ALA A 742 3.66 36.60 8.85
N GLN A 743 3.29 35.41 9.31
CA GLN A 743 2.21 35.24 10.28
C GLN A 743 2.72 35.56 11.69
N VAL A 744 1.98 36.40 12.41
CA VAL A 744 2.24 36.70 13.82
C VAL A 744 1.52 35.69 14.68
N VAL A 745 2.27 35.07 15.59
CA VAL A 745 1.77 34.07 16.56
C VAL A 745 1.94 34.63 17.96
N GLY A 746 0.87 34.60 18.74
CA GLY A 746 0.79 35.16 20.09
C GLY A 746 -0.16 36.35 20.22
N LYS A 747 -0.64 36.57 21.44
CA LYS A 747 -1.64 37.57 21.84
C LYS A 747 -1.02 38.83 22.45
N SER A 748 0.30 38.89 22.59
CA SER A 748 0.99 40.03 23.21
C SER A 748 0.82 41.37 22.47
N MET A 749 0.43 41.37 21.20
CA MET A 749 0.18 42.58 20.41
C MET A 749 -1.30 42.91 20.20
N GLU A 750 -2.21 42.21 20.88
CA GLU A 750 -3.64 42.53 20.82
C GLU A 750 -3.96 43.86 21.53
N PRO A 751 -4.88 44.68 21.00
CA PRO A 751 -5.77 44.42 19.85
C PRO A 751 -5.17 44.84 18.49
N THR A 752 -3.95 45.40 18.46
CA THR A 752 -3.34 45.96 17.24
C THR A 752 -3.04 44.88 16.21
N ILE A 753 -2.48 43.76 16.64
CA ILE A 753 -2.23 42.57 15.83
C ILE A 753 -2.86 41.40 16.57
N LYS A 754 -3.81 40.72 15.95
CA LYS A 754 -4.45 39.53 16.53
C LYS A 754 -3.57 38.31 16.36
N ASP A 755 -3.73 37.34 17.25
CA ASP A 755 -3.09 36.04 17.10
C ASP A 755 -3.47 35.39 15.76
N GLY A 756 -2.47 34.91 15.04
CA GLY A 756 -2.63 34.29 13.72
C GLY A 756 -2.68 35.27 12.53
N SER A 757 -2.54 36.58 12.75
CA SER A 757 -2.66 37.56 11.67
C SER A 757 -1.47 37.58 10.70
N TRP A 758 -1.77 37.66 9.40
CA TRP A 758 -0.74 37.85 8.37
C TRP A 758 -0.34 39.30 8.26
N CYS A 759 0.94 39.59 8.50
CA CYS A 759 1.44 40.96 8.58
C CYS A 759 2.48 41.21 7.50
N LEU A 760 2.40 42.39 6.88
CA LEU A 760 3.41 42.92 5.98
C LEU A 760 4.52 43.57 6.80
N PHE A 761 5.76 43.18 6.53
CA PHE A 761 6.96 43.71 7.14
C PHE A 761 7.87 44.34 6.11
N ARG A 762 8.61 45.36 6.54
CA ARG A 762 9.71 45.95 5.78
C ARG A 762 11.01 45.78 6.56
N PRO A 763 12.14 45.45 5.93
CA PRO A 763 13.41 45.38 6.63
C PRO A 763 13.79 46.73 7.21
N ASP A 764 14.51 46.71 8.31
CA ASP A 764 15.01 47.91 8.94
C ASP A 764 15.93 48.69 7.96
N GLN A 765 15.67 49.99 7.80
CA GLN A 765 16.42 50.87 6.90
C GLN A 765 17.31 51.88 7.64
N GLY A 766 17.45 51.73 8.97
CA GLY A 766 18.07 52.72 9.84
C GLY A 766 17.18 53.95 10.08
N GLY A 767 17.42 54.65 11.20
CA GLY A 767 16.64 55.81 11.64
C GLY A 767 16.05 55.65 13.04
N SER A 768 15.14 56.55 13.44
CA SER A 768 14.44 56.42 14.73
C SER A 768 13.37 55.34 14.65
N ARG A 769 13.52 54.31 15.49
CA ARG A 769 12.57 53.21 15.65
C ARG A 769 11.59 53.43 16.82
N ASN A 770 11.75 54.55 17.53
CA ASN A 770 11.01 54.86 18.76
C ASN A 770 9.51 55.01 18.46
N GLY A 771 8.68 54.25 19.17
CA GLY A 771 7.22 54.19 19.02
C GLY A 771 6.72 53.22 17.94
N LYS A 772 7.61 52.62 17.13
CA LYS A 772 7.23 51.70 16.04
C LYS A 772 7.09 50.26 16.53
N ILE A 773 6.26 49.47 15.83
CA ILE A 773 6.16 48.03 16.04
C ILE A 773 7.24 47.36 15.19
N VAL A 774 8.07 46.55 15.82
CA VAL A 774 9.23 45.93 15.17
C VAL A 774 9.33 44.45 15.52
N LEU A 775 9.78 43.67 14.55
CA LEU A 775 10.29 42.33 14.75
C LEU A 775 11.74 42.44 15.20
N VAL A 776 12.04 41.88 16.36
CA VAL A 776 13.37 41.92 16.96
C VAL A 776 13.82 40.52 17.31
N GLU A 777 15.13 40.31 17.23
CA GLU A 777 15.80 39.09 17.67
C GLU A 777 16.77 39.44 18.80
N SER A 778 16.77 38.62 19.86
CA SER A 778 17.72 38.78 20.96
C SER A 778 18.25 37.44 21.44
N ARG A 779 19.57 37.39 21.67
CA ARG A 779 20.23 36.21 22.26
C ARG A 779 20.05 36.12 23.77
N LYS A 780 19.69 37.23 24.43
CA LYS A 780 19.60 37.35 25.89
C LYS A 780 18.19 37.19 26.43
N VAL A 781 17.17 37.32 25.58
CA VAL A 781 15.77 37.27 26.00
C VAL A 781 14.96 36.40 25.07
N SER A 782 14.28 35.42 25.67
CA SER A 782 13.27 34.61 25.01
C SER A 782 11.91 35.25 25.23
N ASP A 783 11.08 35.25 24.19
CA ASP A 783 9.71 35.74 24.25
C ASP A 783 8.91 34.91 25.28
N PRO A 784 8.28 35.53 26.29
CA PRO A 784 7.61 34.81 27.37
C PRO A 784 6.43 33.94 26.91
N GLU A 785 5.84 34.28 25.76
CA GLU A 785 4.64 33.65 25.22
C GLU A 785 5.00 32.47 24.30
N THR A 786 5.95 32.67 23.39
CA THR A 786 6.32 31.67 22.37
C THR A 786 7.56 30.85 22.72
N ARG A 787 8.32 31.26 23.75
CA ARG A 787 9.64 30.71 24.13
C ARG A 787 10.67 30.73 22.99
N LYS A 788 10.49 31.62 22.01
CA LYS A 788 11.41 31.83 20.88
C LYS A 788 12.32 33.03 21.13
N ASN A 789 13.45 33.12 20.43
CA ASN A 789 14.44 34.20 20.61
C ASN A 789 14.14 35.45 19.76
N TYR A 790 12.94 35.52 19.18
CA TYR A 790 12.44 36.65 18.42
C TYR A 790 11.06 37.05 18.93
N THR A 791 10.73 38.32 18.84
CA THR A 791 9.43 38.85 19.27
C THR A 791 9.02 40.06 18.45
N ILE A 792 7.72 40.35 18.42
CA ILE A 792 7.17 41.57 17.83
C ILE A 792 6.64 42.42 18.97
N LYS A 793 7.18 43.62 19.13
CA LYS A 793 6.82 44.56 20.20
C LYS A 793 6.97 46.01 19.74
N ARG A 794 6.37 46.94 20.48
CA ARG A 794 6.57 48.37 20.29
C ARG A 794 7.91 48.80 20.89
N TYR A 795 8.79 49.34 20.05
CA TYR A 795 10.15 49.69 20.45
C TYR A 795 10.25 51.09 21.03
N HIS A 796 10.87 51.20 22.19
CA HIS A 796 11.32 52.47 22.76
C HIS A 796 12.78 52.39 23.17
N SER A 797 13.53 53.48 22.99
CA SER A 797 14.93 53.54 23.41
C SER A 797 15.27 54.83 24.13
N GLU A 798 15.96 54.70 25.26
CA GLU A 798 16.62 55.80 25.95
C GLU A 798 18.09 55.81 25.57
N LYS A 799 18.57 56.93 25.03
CA LYS A 799 19.97 57.11 24.65
C LYS A 799 20.71 57.89 25.72
N GLU A 800 21.95 57.48 26.01
CA GLU A 800 22.88 58.21 26.87
C GLU A 800 24.02 58.74 25.99
N ASP A 801 24.28 60.04 26.08
CA ASP A 801 25.41 60.69 25.43
C ASP A 801 26.66 60.45 26.27
N LEU A 802 27.66 59.80 25.70
CA LEU A 802 28.92 59.48 26.38
C LEU A 802 29.94 60.63 26.29
N GLY A 803 29.60 61.72 25.60
CA GLY A 803 30.54 62.75 25.19
C GLY A 803 31.40 62.30 24.00
N ASN A 804 31.95 63.26 23.24
CA ASN A 804 32.76 63.04 22.03
C ASN A 804 31.97 62.62 20.76
N GLY A 805 30.65 62.85 20.73
CA GLY A 805 29.79 62.50 19.59
C GLY A 805 29.39 61.03 19.52
N GLN A 806 29.74 60.24 20.53
CA GLN A 806 29.32 58.84 20.68
C GLN A 806 28.14 58.74 21.64
N TRP A 807 27.08 58.07 21.19
CA TRP A 807 25.90 57.79 22.00
C TRP A 807 25.72 56.28 22.14
N ARG A 808 25.17 55.83 23.26
CA ARG A 808 24.79 54.42 23.46
C ARG A 808 23.31 54.30 23.83
N HIS A 809 22.71 53.15 23.53
CA HIS A 809 21.42 52.79 24.09
C HIS A 809 21.59 52.47 25.59
N ARG A 810 21.12 53.36 26.47
CA ARG A 810 21.11 53.12 27.92
C ARG A 810 20.13 51.99 28.25
N LYS A 811 18.94 52.07 27.63
CA LYS A 811 17.82 51.16 27.87
C LYS A 811 16.98 51.03 26.60
N ILE A 812 16.63 49.79 26.25
CA ILE A 812 15.63 49.48 25.21
C ILE A 812 14.43 48.83 25.91
N ILE A 813 13.23 49.32 25.61
CA ILE A 813 11.97 48.83 26.15
C ILE A 813 11.14 48.31 24.97
N LEU A 814 10.78 47.04 25.02
CA LEU A 814 9.91 46.37 24.06
C LEU A 814 8.56 46.16 24.75
N SER A 815 7.60 47.04 24.42
CA SER A 815 6.29 47.04 25.06
C SER A 815 5.26 46.23 24.26
N PRO A 816 4.54 45.29 24.88
CA PRO A 816 3.35 44.71 24.29
C PRO A 816 2.23 45.75 24.24
N ASP A 817 1.39 45.67 23.21
CA ASP A 817 0.15 46.46 23.17
C ASP A 817 -0.91 45.84 24.10
N ASN A 818 -0.83 44.53 24.37
CA ASN A 818 -1.67 43.84 25.34
C ASN A 818 -1.10 43.97 26.76
N LYS A 819 -1.84 44.66 27.64
CA LYS A 819 -1.43 44.98 29.03
C LYS A 819 -1.33 43.77 29.97
N GLN A 820 -1.79 42.59 29.55
CA GLN A 820 -1.61 41.36 30.32
C GLN A 820 -0.17 40.83 30.28
N PHE A 821 0.64 41.31 29.33
CA PHE A 821 2.03 40.93 29.18
C PHE A 821 2.96 42.03 29.71
N PRO A 822 4.04 41.69 30.41
CA PRO A 822 4.98 42.68 30.93
C PRO A 822 5.88 43.25 29.81
N ASP A 823 6.38 44.47 30.02
CA ASP A 823 7.42 45.06 29.17
C ASP A 823 8.72 44.22 29.25
N ILE A 824 9.36 44.01 28.09
CA ILE A 824 10.71 43.44 28.04
C ILE A 824 11.71 44.59 28.05
N VAL A 825 12.53 44.64 29.10
CA VAL A 825 13.52 45.71 29.32
C VAL A 825 14.93 45.16 29.13
N LEU A 826 15.68 45.78 28.22
CA LEU A 826 17.07 45.47 27.94
C LEU A 826 17.96 46.64 28.38
N GLU A 827 18.83 46.42 29.35
CA GLU A 827 19.79 47.40 29.85
C GLU A 827 21.21 47.07 29.37
N ASN A 828 22.04 48.11 29.12
CA ASN A 828 23.44 47.95 28.68
C ASN A 828 23.61 47.06 27.42
N VAL A 829 22.75 47.25 26.42
CA VAL A 829 22.71 46.44 25.21
C VAL A 829 23.95 46.67 24.35
N ARG A 830 24.73 45.61 24.10
CA ARG A 830 25.80 45.61 23.08
C ARG A 830 25.17 45.39 21.70
N GLU A 831 25.75 45.99 20.66
CA GLU A 831 25.18 45.91 19.30
C GLU A 831 24.98 44.47 18.81
N ASP A 832 25.81 43.52 19.25
CA ASP A 832 25.77 42.11 18.83
C ASP A 832 24.70 41.24 19.53
N ASP A 833 24.05 41.74 20.59
CA ASP A 833 23.12 40.95 21.43
C ASP A 833 21.64 41.14 21.04
N PHE A 834 21.36 42.18 20.25
CA PHE A 834 20.00 42.63 19.95
C PHE A 834 19.94 43.28 18.57
N HIS A 835 19.06 42.75 17.73
CA HIS A 835 18.88 43.24 16.37
C HIS A 835 17.41 43.50 16.05
N VAL A 836 17.15 44.63 15.41
CA VAL A 836 15.85 44.91 14.82
C VAL A 836 15.86 44.37 13.39
N VAL A 837 15.06 43.34 13.16
CA VAL A 837 15.01 42.59 11.90
C VAL A 837 14.15 43.32 10.88
N ALA A 838 12.96 43.75 11.30
CA ALA A 838 11.99 44.40 10.43
C ALA A 838 11.03 45.31 11.19
N GLU A 839 10.47 46.28 10.49
CA GLU A 839 9.37 47.13 10.94
C GLU A 839 8.04 46.58 10.41
N PHE A 840 7.05 46.51 11.29
CA PHE A 840 5.68 46.16 10.93
C PHE A 840 5.04 47.30 10.12
N VAL A 841 4.39 46.94 9.02
CA VAL A 841 3.72 47.89 8.12
C VAL A 841 2.21 47.86 8.34
N GLU A 842 1.57 46.71 8.08
CA GLU A 842 0.11 46.57 8.17
C GLU A 842 -0.32 45.09 8.32
N VAL A 843 -1.49 44.86 8.92
CA VAL A 843 -2.16 43.55 8.92
C VAL A 843 -2.95 43.38 7.63
N LEU A 844 -2.78 42.24 6.96
CA LEU A 844 -3.34 41.97 5.63
C LEU A 844 -4.72 41.29 5.67
N ASP A 845 -5.25 40.95 6.85
CA ASP A 845 -6.51 40.21 7.04
C ASP A 845 -7.79 41.07 6.92
N LYS A 846 -7.84 42.06 6.02
CA LYS A 846 -9.04 42.89 5.81
C LYS A 846 -9.94 42.42 4.68
#